data_AF-A0A2E2D903-F1
#
_entry.id   AF-A0A2E2D903-F1
#
_cell.length_a   1.000
_cell.length_b   1.000
_cell.length_c   1.000
_cell.angle_alpha   90.00
_cell.angle_beta   90.00
_cell.angle_gamma   90.00
#
_symmetry.space_group_name_H-M   'P 1'
#
loop_
_entity.id
_entity.type
_entity.pdbx_description
1 polymer ?
#
loop_
_entity_poly.entity_id
_entity_poly.type
_entity_poly.pdbx_seq_one_letter_code
_entity_poly.pdbx_strand_id
1 'polypeptide(L)'
;MSQTRNNHYVPQWHQNGFIDERDNQLRHLKRRDIQLKDGSTKVVYGKNWFTAAQCFYEKDLYSTFFGSFVNDDIERKLFGPIDDNGADAVKAFLTDDQAQWHHNFQDFFTYLDVQKLRTPKGLDWVKTKYPELNQIQLMTEMQALRTIHCTLWAEGVRELVSAEESDIKFILSDHPVTIFNYACPPDSELCAYPNDPDIAFKGSQTIFPLDKNRCLILTNLEYAKDPNGTNPLEQRTNATRIRESMVNTINFIAKRKLKKDEVTKINHIIKSRSKDAIAAGKETWLYPEDRLTCKWSELRHVLLPPTEELYKFGGEMYAGYEDGSTYYQDEFGRTSPQNENLKKETNEKKLGRNDYCGCGSGRKYKHCCKDLPEELRASWSELSIRERNLAFCRAIKGILGLDAGKTWLDIRREITEKQISDIYSFYSFIWPRETDIYSLLPKSDGRFRALYTGALDVRVIGLHALPMASLFSELLIESPIINPNNVNPEFSPIENPGKYKYQALKDILFMLELEPYIGYGLINLIPDPSNFDLHLMRAMMDMATSRRGAIQSRKDSEAYTKLAIEDFLNSIHMMPRDVKIRSLVSDFGMPENLAVQSIDTLNANAEASPLTMLQPIESGDGGQLMQFSMSPNYEMSLFTAQVTGSVIVTDSESRWLEYQAAQHRQAGVASYPWNEIYGKLVRVPMDYRMLELYVKSQQHFTTSRSILELADKLVLSDERNPKQLDNLSDLIDRLNNKLGEIDTDEEAEFVNGDCKILVPDGGVNDNNVQRLLVRSGCLKYDDKVRSIYYVNLKM
;
A
#
# COMPACT_ATOMS: atom_id res chain seq x y z
N MET A 1 44.47 -4.64 2.11
CA MET A 1 43.78 -3.63 1.27
C MET A 1 43.23 -2.57 2.21
N SER A 2 43.40 -1.29 1.90
CA SER A 2 42.83 -0.19 2.70
C SER A 2 41.31 -0.16 2.52
N GLN A 3 40.56 -0.06 3.63
CA GLN A 3 39.10 0.06 3.59
C GLN A 3 38.68 1.40 2.99
N THR A 4 37.68 1.39 2.12
CA THR A 4 37.15 2.60 1.50
C THR A 4 36.27 3.34 2.50
N ARG A 5 36.78 4.50 2.97
CA ARG A 5 36.08 5.32 3.97
C ARG A 5 35.50 6.60 3.41
N ASN A 6 35.97 7.09 2.27
CA ASN A 6 35.38 8.25 1.61
C ASN A 6 34.45 7.73 0.52
N ASN A 7 33.16 7.69 0.82
CA ASN A 7 32.14 7.19 -0.09
C ASN A 7 31.71 8.30 -1.03
N HIS A 8 32.08 8.20 -2.31
CA HIS A 8 31.68 9.16 -3.33
C HIS A 8 30.24 8.87 -3.77
N TYR A 9 29.28 9.59 -3.20
CA TYR A 9 27.87 9.44 -3.58
C TYR A 9 27.56 10.06 -4.95
N VAL A 10 28.43 10.91 -5.48
CA VAL A 10 28.51 11.21 -6.92
C VAL A 10 29.86 10.69 -7.42
N PRO A 11 29.91 9.66 -8.29
CA PRO A 11 31.15 9.03 -8.71
C PRO A 11 32.09 10.00 -9.39
N GLN A 12 33.39 9.81 -9.16
CA GLN A 12 34.41 10.69 -9.73
C GLN A 12 34.36 10.71 -11.27
N TRP A 13 34.06 9.57 -11.90
CA TRP A 13 33.93 9.48 -13.35
C TRP A 13 32.78 10.34 -13.90
N HIS A 14 31.66 10.43 -13.17
CA HIS A 14 30.51 11.25 -13.55
C HIS A 14 30.83 12.73 -13.39
N GLN A 15 31.48 13.10 -12.28
CA GLN A 15 31.96 14.46 -12.04
C GLN A 15 32.88 14.96 -13.18
N ASN A 16 33.76 14.09 -13.70
CA ASN A 16 34.69 14.45 -14.77
C ASN A 16 33.99 14.87 -16.08
N GLY A 17 32.74 14.45 -16.31
CA GLY A 17 31.93 14.89 -17.46
C GLY A 17 31.57 16.39 -17.44
N PHE A 18 31.76 17.08 -16.30
CA PHE A 18 31.36 18.49 -16.13
C PHE A 18 32.51 19.50 -16.27
N ILE A 19 33.72 19.02 -16.54
CA ILE A 19 34.95 19.83 -16.55
C ILE A 19 35.01 20.72 -17.80
N ASP A 20 35.48 21.96 -17.64
CA ASP A 20 35.55 22.95 -18.71
C ASP A 20 36.82 23.82 -18.67
N GLU A 21 36.87 24.87 -17.84
CA GLU A 21 37.92 25.90 -17.94
C GLU A 21 39.26 25.51 -17.30
N ARG A 22 39.26 24.60 -16.31
CA ARG A 22 40.46 24.18 -15.58
C ARG A 22 40.67 22.68 -15.70
N ASP A 23 41.91 22.30 -16.00
CA ASP A 23 42.31 20.89 -16.08
C ASP A 23 41.93 20.15 -14.79
N ASN A 24 41.07 19.15 -14.94
CA ASN A 24 40.69 18.22 -13.89
C ASN A 24 40.02 18.85 -12.64
N GLN A 25 39.47 20.08 -12.73
CA GLN A 25 38.84 20.76 -11.60
C GLN A 25 37.45 21.33 -11.93
N LEU A 26 36.56 21.27 -10.95
CA LEU A 26 35.25 21.93 -10.95
C LEU A 26 35.21 23.06 -9.93
N ARG A 27 34.49 24.13 -10.26
CA ARG A 27 34.16 25.18 -9.30
C ARG A 27 32.99 24.69 -8.46
N HIS A 28 33.20 24.55 -7.17
CA HIS A 28 32.21 24.09 -6.21
C HIS A 28 31.65 25.25 -5.40
N LEU A 29 30.33 25.29 -5.24
CA LEU A 29 29.60 26.24 -4.43
C LEU A 29 28.84 25.47 -3.36
N LYS A 30 29.18 25.67 -2.08
CA LYS A 30 28.52 25.03 -0.95
C LYS A 30 27.83 26.05 -0.07
N ARG A 31 26.51 25.95 0.06
CA ARG A 31 25.67 26.68 1.01
C ARG A 31 25.95 26.21 2.43
N ARG A 32 26.03 27.13 3.38
CA ARG A 32 26.12 26.88 4.82
C ARG A 32 25.25 27.88 5.55
N ASP A 33 24.38 27.37 6.39
CA ASP A 33 23.49 28.18 7.22
C ASP A 33 24.12 28.29 8.61
N ILE A 34 24.49 29.52 9.01
CA ILE A 34 25.18 29.81 10.27
C ILE A 34 24.20 30.50 11.21
N GLN A 35 23.93 29.88 12.36
CA GLN A 35 23.14 30.52 13.41
C GLN A 35 23.96 31.62 14.09
N LEU A 36 23.39 32.83 14.12
CA LEU A 36 23.97 34.00 14.78
C LEU A 36 23.52 34.06 16.25
N LYS A 37 24.25 34.82 17.06
CA LYS A 37 24.00 34.93 18.51
C LYS A 37 22.63 35.52 18.87
N ASP A 38 22.00 36.23 17.93
CA ASP A 38 20.66 36.82 18.08
C ASP A 38 19.53 35.85 17.68
N GLY A 39 19.87 34.61 17.32
CA GLY A 39 18.90 33.59 16.87
C GLY A 39 18.55 33.69 15.38
N SER A 40 19.10 34.67 14.63
CA SER A 40 18.91 34.76 13.19
C SER A 40 19.88 33.84 12.43
N THR A 41 19.51 33.41 11.22
CA THR A 41 20.36 32.55 10.38
C THR A 41 20.99 33.35 9.24
N LYS A 42 22.32 33.28 9.12
CA LYS A 42 23.07 33.84 8.00
C LYS A 42 23.50 32.75 7.03
N VAL A 43 23.11 32.89 5.77
CA VAL A 43 23.54 32.00 4.69
C VAL A 43 24.90 32.45 4.15
N VAL A 44 25.87 31.53 4.08
CA VAL A 44 27.22 31.75 3.52
C VAL A 44 27.50 30.72 2.44
N TYR A 45 28.19 31.15 1.38
CA TYR A 45 28.58 30.27 0.28
C TYR A 45 30.10 30.09 0.23
N GLY A 46 30.56 28.87 0.52
CA GLY A 46 31.95 28.48 0.30
C GLY A 46 32.22 28.23 -1.18
N LYS A 47 33.29 28.82 -1.71
CA LYS A 47 33.67 28.72 -3.13
C LYS A 47 35.08 28.17 -3.28
N ASN A 48 35.22 26.97 -3.83
CA ASN A 48 36.52 26.32 -4.01
C ASN A 48 36.64 25.67 -5.38
N TRP A 49 37.86 25.52 -5.88
CA TRP A 49 38.15 24.66 -7.02
C TRP A 49 38.62 23.31 -6.50
N PHE A 50 37.95 22.24 -6.89
CA PHE A 50 38.21 20.89 -6.41
C PHE A 50 38.34 19.92 -7.58
N THR A 51 39.23 18.94 -7.45
CA THR A 51 39.20 17.76 -8.31
C THR A 51 38.04 16.85 -7.91
N ALA A 52 37.67 15.90 -8.78
CA ALA A 52 36.57 14.97 -8.50
C ALA A 52 36.77 14.14 -7.21
N ALA A 53 38.02 13.91 -6.80
CA ALA A 53 38.37 13.19 -5.57
C ALA A 53 38.18 14.03 -4.28
N GLN A 54 37.95 15.34 -4.39
CA GLN A 54 37.91 16.26 -3.25
C GLN A 54 36.50 16.73 -2.86
N CYS A 55 35.46 16.32 -3.60
CA CYS A 55 34.08 16.74 -3.35
C CYS A 55 33.07 15.60 -3.62
N PHE A 56 31.81 15.86 -3.28
CA PHE A 56 30.69 14.92 -3.37
C PHE A 56 30.98 13.52 -2.78
N TYR A 57 31.66 13.51 -1.64
CA TYR A 57 31.84 12.33 -0.81
C TYR A 57 31.48 12.64 0.64
N GLU A 58 31.14 11.60 1.38
CA GLU A 58 31.02 11.66 2.83
C GLU A 58 31.77 10.49 3.44
N LYS A 59 32.32 10.72 4.63
CA LYS A 59 33.13 9.70 5.29
C LYS A 59 32.21 8.69 5.97
N ASP A 60 32.43 7.41 5.69
CA ASP A 60 31.72 6.25 6.25
C ASP A 60 30.20 6.29 6.01
N LEU A 61 29.75 6.92 4.91
CA LEU A 61 28.33 7.09 4.58
C LEU A 61 27.60 5.75 4.42
N TYR A 62 28.27 4.76 3.83
CA TYR A 62 27.72 3.42 3.59
C TYR A 62 28.40 2.34 4.44
N SER A 63 29.38 2.73 5.24
CA SER A 63 30.12 1.78 6.06
C SER A 63 29.25 1.30 7.23
N THR A 64 29.39 0.02 7.56
CA THR A 64 28.79 -0.57 8.76
C THR A 64 29.88 -0.90 9.77
N PHE A 65 29.54 -0.92 11.06
CA PHE A 65 30.51 -1.03 12.14
C PHE A 65 30.20 -2.23 13.02
N PHE A 66 31.23 -3.03 13.32
CA PHE A 66 31.17 -4.07 14.34
C PHE A 66 32.30 -3.85 15.35
N GLY A 67 31.99 -3.13 16.43
CA GLY A 67 33.01 -2.60 17.34
C GLY A 67 33.93 -1.61 16.62
N SER A 68 35.24 -1.89 16.61
CA SER A 68 36.24 -1.09 15.88
C SER A 68 36.44 -1.50 14.42
N PHE A 69 35.82 -2.60 13.98
CA PHE A 69 35.92 -3.08 12.61
C PHE A 69 34.95 -2.32 11.70
N VAL A 70 35.50 -1.68 10.66
CA VAL A 70 34.72 -1.03 9.60
C VAL A 70 34.50 -2.03 8.47
N ASN A 71 33.26 -2.17 8.01
CA ASN A 71 32.89 -2.99 6.86
C ASN A 71 32.45 -2.09 5.70
N ASP A 72 33.16 -2.18 4.57
CA ASP A 72 32.94 -1.42 3.33
C ASP A 72 32.33 -2.28 2.20
N ASP A 73 31.73 -3.44 2.53
CA ASP A 73 31.12 -4.33 1.55
C ASP A 73 30.00 -3.68 0.73
N ILE A 74 29.25 -2.72 1.30
CA ILE A 74 28.24 -1.97 0.55
C ILE A 74 28.90 -1.16 -0.58
N GLU A 75 29.99 -0.45 -0.30
CA GLU A 75 30.75 0.26 -1.34
C GLU A 75 31.27 -0.73 -2.39
N ARG A 76 31.96 -1.79 -1.94
CA ARG A 76 32.70 -2.68 -2.85
C ARG A 76 31.83 -3.65 -3.64
N LYS A 77 30.83 -4.26 -3.00
CA LYS A 77 30.04 -5.35 -3.58
C LYS A 77 28.69 -4.89 -4.12
N LEU A 78 28.13 -3.79 -3.63
CA LEU A 78 26.89 -3.22 -4.16
C LEU A 78 27.18 -2.06 -5.11
N PHE A 79 27.82 -0.99 -4.63
CA PHE A 79 28.03 0.20 -5.48
C PHE A 79 29.11 0.01 -6.54
N GLY A 80 30.17 -0.75 -6.28
CA GLY A 80 31.21 -1.04 -7.27
C GLY A 80 30.66 -1.54 -8.61
N PRO A 81 29.95 -2.69 -8.66
CA PRO A 81 29.34 -3.18 -9.90
C PRO A 81 28.32 -2.21 -10.53
N ILE A 82 27.53 -1.50 -9.70
CA ILE A 82 26.54 -0.53 -10.19
C ILE A 82 27.22 0.68 -10.84
N ASP A 83 28.35 1.14 -10.28
CA ASP A 83 29.10 2.28 -10.81
C ASP A 83 29.88 1.89 -12.07
N ASP A 84 30.41 0.67 -12.15
CA ASP A 84 31.06 0.15 -13.35
C ASP A 84 30.07 0.04 -14.52
N ASN A 85 28.94 -0.65 -14.30
CA ASN A 85 27.87 -0.76 -15.31
C ASN A 85 27.27 0.62 -15.64
N GLY A 86 27.06 1.46 -14.62
CA GLY A 86 26.52 2.80 -14.77
C GLY A 86 27.43 3.72 -15.59
N ALA A 87 28.75 3.60 -15.44
CA ALA A 87 29.71 4.36 -16.25
C ALA A 87 29.60 4.01 -17.73
N ASP A 88 29.48 2.73 -18.07
CA ASP A 88 29.35 2.30 -19.45
C ASP A 88 27.97 2.63 -20.02
N ALA A 89 26.92 2.48 -19.22
CA ALA A 89 25.58 2.87 -19.58
C ALA A 89 25.46 4.38 -19.87
N VAL A 90 25.96 5.25 -18.98
CA VAL A 90 25.93 6.71 -19.23
C VAL A 90 26.71 7.07 -20.49
N LYS A 91 27.88 6.45 -20.75
CA LYS A 91 28.62 6.66 -22.01
C LYS A 91 27.81 6.27 -23.24
N ALA A 92 27.07 5.16 -23.20
CA ALA A 92 26.18 4.76 -24.29
C ALA A 92 25.14 5.85 -24.59
N PHE A 93 24.51 6.40 -23.55
CA PHE A 93 23.51 7.47 -23.66
C PHE A 93 24.08 8.86 -23.97
N LEU A 94 25.41 9.04 -23.94
CA LEU A 94 26.07 10.23 -24.50
C LEU A 94 26.18 10.19 -26.03
N THR A 95 25.98 9.03 -26.65
CA THR A 95 25.93 8.83 -28.10
C THR A 95 24.49 8.70 -28.61
N ASP A 96 24.31 8.66 -29.93
CA ASP A 96 23.02 8.39 -30.57
C ASP A 96 22.91 6.96 -31.14
N ASP A 97 23.74 6.03 -30.63
CA ASP A 97 23.71 4.62 -31.00
C ASP A 97 22.60 3.87 -30.26
N GLN A 98 21.51 3.60 -30.97
CA GLN A 98 20.34 2.89 -30.44
C GLN A 98 20.65 1.45 -30.01
N ALA A 99 21.61 0.77 -30.63
CA ALA A 99 22.00 -0.57 -30.19
C ALA A 99 22.66 -0.50 -28.80
N GLN A 100 23.52 0.50 -28.59
CA GLN A 100 24.12 0.76 -27.28
C GLN A 100 23.06 1.15 -26.24
N TRP A 101 22.07 1.96 -26.61
CA TRP A 101 20.94 2.27 -25.71
C TRP A 101 20.17 1.03 -25.29
N HIS A 102 19.85 0.14 -26.25
CA HIS A 102 19.14 -1.10 -25.98
C HIS A 102 19.91 -1.99 -24.99
N HIS A 103 21.19 -2.26 -25.27
CA HIS A 103 22.01 -3.14 -24.44
C HIS A 103 22.24 -2.61 -23.02
N ASN A 104 22.27 -1.28 -22.84
CA ASN A 104 22.55 -0.65 -21.55
C ASN A 104 21.29 -0.10 -20.85
N PHE A 105 20.10 -0.36 -21.37
CA PHE A 105 18.86 0.27 -20.91
C PHE A 105 18.59 0.01 -19.42
N GLN A 106 18.66 -1.26 -19.00
CA GLN A 106 18.38 -1.65 -17.63
C GLN A 106 19.43 -1.14 -16.64
N ASP A 107 20.71 -1.22 -17.01
CA ASP A 107 21.82 -0.70 -16.20
C ASP A 107 21.71 0.83 -16.04
N PHE A 108 21.32 1.55 -17.10
CA PHE A 108 21.12 3.01 -17.05
C PHE A 108 20.05 3.43 -16.04
N PHE A 109 18.85 2.83 -16.09
CA PHE A 109 17.77 3.17 -15.16
C PHE A 109 18.07 2.68 -13.73
N THR A 110 18.73 1.53 -13.58
CA THR A 110 19.18 1.05 -12.27
C THR A 110 20.19 2.01 -11.64
N TYR A 111 21.18 2.47 -12.42
CA TYR A 111 22.14 3.47 -11.99
C TYR A 111 21.46 4.79 -11.63
N LEU A 112 20.51 5.27 -12.45
CA LEU A 112 19.74 6.49 -12.20
C LEU A 112 19.04 6.45 -10.83
N ASP A 113 18.34 5.34 -10.53
CA ASP A 113 17.59 5.24 -9.28
C ASP A 113 18.49 5.11 -8.06
N VAL A 114 19.55 4.30 -8.17
CA VAL A 114 20.60 4.18 -7.15
C VAL A 114 21.25 5.54 -6.89
N GLN A 115 21.56 6.29 -7.95
CA GLN A 115 22.17 7.61 -7.87
C GLN A 115 21.27 8.62 -7.16
N LYS A 116 19.94 8.47 -7.23
CA LYS A 116 19.00 9.26 -6.43
C LYS A 116 19.08 8.88 -4.95
N LEU A 117 19.02 7.59 -4.64
CA LEU A 117 18.88 7.09 -3.27
C LEU A 117 20.17 7.13 -2.45
N ARG A 118 21.34 6.95 -3.06
CA ARG A 118 22.62 6.84 -2.32
C ARG A 118 23.15 8.15 -1.75
N THR A 119 22.64 9.28 -2.20
CA THR A 119 23.07 10.61 -1.74
C THR A 119 22.67 10.83 -0.27
N PRO A 120 23.31 11.76 0.47
CA PRO A 120 22.88 12.09 1.83
C PRO A 120 21.39 12.48 1.92
N LYS A 121 20.88 13.24 0.94
CA LYS A 121 19.45 13.58 0.85
C LYS A 121 18.59 12.34 0.61
N GLY A 122 19.02 11.43 -0.28
CA GLY A 122 18.33 10.18 -0.57
C GLY A 122 18.27 9.23 0.63
N LEU A 123 19.39 9.07 1.36
CA LEU A 123 19.43 8.26 2.58
C LEU A 123 18.58 8.85 3.70
N ASP A 124 18.59 10.18 3.86
CA ASP A 124 17.69 10.84 4.81
C ASP A 124 16.23 10.67 4.40
N TRP A 125 15.90 10.71 3.11
CA TRP A 125 14.55 10.37 2.63
C TRP A 125 14.17 8.93 3.00
N VAL A 126 15.06 7.94 2.82
CA VAL A 126 14.79 6.56 3.27
C VAL A 126 14.48 6.54 4.76
N LYS A 127 15.27 7.22 5.61
CA LYS A 127 14.99 7.27 7.06
C LYS A 127 13.61 7.84 7.37
N THR A 128 13.11 8.83 6.63
CA THR A 128 11.76 9.38 6.88
C THR A 128 10.62 8.40 6.63
N LYS A 129 10.89 7.27 5.96
CA LYS A 129 9.88 6.25 5.66
C LYS A 129 9.77 5.14 6.70
N TYR A 130 10.58 5.20 7.74
CA TYR A 130 10.64 4.20 8.80
C TYR A 130 10.67 4.91 10.15
N PRO A 131 10.06 4.36 11.21
CA PRO A 131 10.10 4.97 12.54
C PRO A 131 11.53 5.16 13.07
N GLU A 132 12.38 4.14 12.92
CA GLU A 132 13.79 4.18 13.29
C GLU A 132 14.60 3.20 12.44
N LEU A 133 15.79 3.61 12.00
CA LEU A 133 16.76 2.75 11.33
C LEU A 133 18.16 2.99 11.90
N ASN A 134 18.80 1.92 12.37
CA ASN A 134 20.25 1.95 12.55
C ASN A 134 20.97 1.87 11.19
N GLN A 135 22.28 2.11 11.18
CA GLN A 135 23.07 2.16 9.94
C GLN A 135 22.98 0.86 9.11
N ILE A 136 22.96 -0.31 9.74
CA ILE A 136 22.86 -1.60 9.03
C ILE A 136 21.50 -1.71 8.36
N GLN A 137 20.42 -1.44 9.11
CA GLN A 137 19.06 -1.46 8.59
C GLN A 137 18.88 -0.46 7.45
N LEU A 138 19.41 0.76 7.59
CA LEU A 138 19.37 1.78 6.53
C LEU A 138 20.02 1.29 5.23
N MET A 139 21.17 0.63 5.30
CA MET A 139 21.83 0.08 4.11
C MET A 139 21.02 -1.07 3.49
N THR A 140 20.44 -1.94 4.32
CA THR A 140 19.55 -3.03 3.85
C THR A 140 18.32 -2.47 3.15
N GLU A 141 17.65 -1.46 3.73
CA GLU A 141 16.46 -0.85 3.16
C GLU A 141 16.79 -0.07 1.88
N MET A 142 17.87 0.73 1.87
CA MET A 142 18.33 1.42 0.66
C MET A 142 18.61 0.42 -0.47
N GLN A 143 19.32 -0.68 -0.18
CA GLN A 143 19.56 -1.72 -1.17
C GLN A 143 18.24 -2.29 -1.69
N ALA A 144 17.27 -2.55 -0.83
CA ALA A 144 15.98 -3.07 -1.24
C ALA A 144 15.19 -2.05 -2.10
N LEU A 145 15.28 -0.76 -1.83
CA LEU A 145 14.53 0.28 -2.55
C LEU A 145 15.19 0.76 -3.85
N ARG A 146 16.38 0.25 -4.20
CA ARG A 146 17.25 0.78 -5.27
C ARG A 146 16.71 0.79 -6.71
N THR A 147 15.52 0.22 -6.95
CA THR A 147 14.87 0.15 -8.28
C THR A 147 13.40 0.57 -8.24
N ILE A 148 13.00 1.31 -7.20
CA ILE A 148 11.62 1.67 -6.93
C ILE A 148 11.01 2.65 -7.95
N HIS A 149 11.81 3.39 -8.72
CA HIS A 149 11.32 4.37 -9.69
C HIS A 149 11.46 3.93 -11.15
N CYS A 150 12.21 2.85 -11.40
CA CYS A 150 12.58 2.41 -12.75
C CYS A 150 11.37 2.24 -13.69
N THR A 151 10.31 1.56 -13.24
CA THR A 151 9.14 1.29 -14.09
C THR A 151 8.43 2.59 -14.50
N LEU A 152 8.16 3.49 -13.55
CA LEU A 152 7.48 4.75 -13.84
C LEU A 152 8.28 5.60 -14.83
N TRP A 153 9.61 5.64 -14.67
CA TRP A 153 10.50 6.36 -15.57
C TRP A 153 10.61 5.73 -16.96
N ALA A 154 10.67 4.40 -17.04
CA ALA A 154 10.78 3.67 -18.30
C ALA A 154 9.54 3.86 -19.20
N GLU A 155 8.35 3.92 -18.59
CA GLU A 155 7.08 4.15 -19.28
C GLU A 155 6.83 5.63 -19.65
N GLY A 156 7.60 6.55 -19.08
CA GLY A 156 7.49 7.98 -19.36
C GLY A 156 8.03 8.39 -20.73
N VAL A 157 7.77 9.64 -21.11
CA VAL A 157 8.44 10.29 -22.23
C VAL A 157 9.89 10.55 -21.84
N ARG A 158 10.81 9.99 -22.63
CA ARG A 158 12.25 10.01 -22.39
C ARG A 158 12.92 10.92 -23.41
N GLU A 159 13.54 12.01 -22.93
CA GLU A 159 14.20 12.98 -23.80
C GLU A 159 15.65 13.27 -23.36
N LEU A 160 16.55 13.29 -24.33
CA LEU A 160 17.93 13.73 -24.22
C LEU A 160 18.07 15.10 -24.88
N VAL A 161 18.30 16.13 -24.08
CA VAL A 161 18.51 17.51 -24.56
C VAL A 161 19.99 17.86 -24.57
N SER A 162 20.41 18.70 -25.52
CA SER A 162 21.80 19.12 -25.68
C SER A 162 22.00 20.60 -25.36
N ALA A 163 23.05 20.93 -24.62
CA ALA A 163 23.57 22.28 -24.38
C ALA A 163 24.84 22.56 -25.19
N GLU A 164 25.19 21.71 -26.17
CA GLU A 164 26.42 21.82 -26.98
C GLU A 164 26.59 23.21 -27.61
N GLU A 165 25.50 23.78 -28.15
CA GLU A 165 25.47 25.11 -28.79
C GLU A 165 25.25 26.27 -27.80
N SER A 166 25.08 26.00 -26.51
CA SER A 166 24.89 27.02 -25.48
C SER A 166 26.22 27.38 -24.80
N ASP A 167 26.43 28.68 -24.58
CA ASP A 167 27.56 29.22 -23.78
C ASP A 167 27.46 28.88 -22.28
N ILE A 168 26.28 28.44 -21.84
CA ILE A 168 26.04 27.92 -20.49
C ILE A 168 25.81 26.42 -20.61
N LYS A 169 26.52 25.68 -19.77
CA LYS A 169 26.44 24.22 -19.70
C LYS A 169 25.70 23.78 -18.44
N PHE A 170 25.30 22.51 -18.39
CA PHE A 170 24.63 21.96 -17.21
C PHE A 170 25.56 21.96 -15.99
N ILE A 171 24.96 22.15 -14.82
CA ILE A 171 25.65 22.05 -13.53
C ILE A 171 25.41 20.67 -12.90
N LEU A 172 26.31 20.28 -11.99
CA LEU A 172 26.21 19.10 -11.16
C LEU A 172 25.78 19.50 -9.74
N SER A 173 25.07 18.62 -9.03
CA SER A 173 24.67 18.81 -7.63
C SER A 173 25.04 17.62 -6.76
N ASP A 174 24.97 17.81 -5.45
CA ASP A 174 25.07 16.73 -4.44
C ASP A 174 23.86 15.77 -4.42
N HIS A 175 22.83 16.07 -5.21
CA HIS A 175 21.67 15.22 -5.46
C HIS A 175 21.34 15.25 -6.96
N PRO A 176 22.14 14.58 -7.81
CA PRO A 176 22.16 14.83 -9.26
C PRO A 176 20.87 14.42 -9.99
N VAL A 177 20.06 13.52 -9.41
CA VAL A 177 18.75 13.14 -9.94
C VAL A 177 17.67 14.03 -9.34
N THR A 178 17.33 15.08 -10.06
CA THR A 178 16.48 16.17 -9.58
C THR A 178 15.04 15.98 -10.00
N ILE A 179 14.07 16.14 -9.08
CA ILE A 179 12.64 16.11 -9.42
C ILE A 179 12.06 17.53 -9.41
N PHE A 180 11.39 17.87 -10.51
CA PHE A 180 10.66 19.11 -10.69
C PHE A 180 9.16 18.85 -10.74
N ASN A 181 8.37 19.67 -10.05
CA ASN A 181 6.94 19.77 -10.27
C ASN A 181 6.59 21.26 -10.17
N TYR A 182 5.89 21.78 -11.17
CA TYR A 182 5.63 23.22 -11.28
C TYR A 182 4.64 23.74 -10.23
N ALA A 183 3.88 22.85 -9.58
CA ALA A 183 3.01 23.14 -8.45
C ALA A 183 3.71 23.01 -7.09
N CYS A 184 4.95 22.52 -7.06
CA CYS A 184 5.71 22.31 -5.82
C CYS A 184 6.97 23.18 -5.81
N PRO A 185 6.88 24.49 -5.52
CA PRO A 185 8.06 25.34 -5.35
C PRO A 185 8.96 24.86 -4.18
N PRO A 186 10.22 25.32 -4.07
CA PRO A 186 11.16 24.84 -3.04
C PRO A 186 10.69 25.03 -1.58
N ASP A 187 9.79 25.99 -1.33
CA ASP A 187 9.18 26.29 -0.04
C ASP A 187 7.87 25.52 0.22
N SER A 188 7.42 24.69 -0.72
CA SER A 188 6.27 23.79 -0.55
C SER A 188 6.54 22.76 0.56
N GLU A 189 5.51 22.42 1.35
CA GLU A 189 5.58 21.36 2.36
C GLU A 189 5.98 20.00 1.75
N LEU A 190 5.55 19.72 0.52
CA LEU A 190 5.93 18.51 -0.24
C LEU A 190 7.43 18.46 -0.58
N CYS A 191 8.14 19.57 -0.43
CA CYS A 191 9.55 19.73 -0.74
C CYS A 191 10.40 20.05 0.51
N ALA A 192 9.79 20.00 1.70
CA ALA A 192 10.52 20.13 2.95
C ALA A 192 11.58 19.02 3.04
N TYR A 193 12.84 19.42 3.31
CA TYR A 193 13.96 18.47 3.37
C TYR A 193 13.61 17.28 4.27
N PRO A 194 13.89 16.03 3.84
CA PRO A 194 14.67 15.64 2.65
C PRO A 194 13.84 15.41 1.37
N ASN A 195 12.57 15.80 1.35
CA ASN A 195 11.64 15.40 0.29
C ASN A 195 11.83 16.16 -1.03
N ASP A 196 11.39 15.51 -2.09
CA ASP A 196 11.09 16.04 -3.41
C ASP A 196 9.62 15.73 -3.72
N PRO A 197 8.96 16.42 -4.67
CA PRO A 197 7.64 16.00 -5.11
C PRO A 197 7.68 14.57 -5.64
N ASP A 198 6.60 13.81 -5.43
CA ASP A 198 6.58 12.40 -5.81
C ASP A 198 6.68 12.23 -7.34
N ILE A 199 7.48 11.26 -7.79
CA ILE A 199 7.67 10.94 -9.20
C ILE A 199 6.37 10.44 -9.86
N ALA A 200 5.48 9.82 -9.06
CA ALA A 200 4.19 9.37 -9.53
C ALA A 200 3.20 10.51 -9.79
N PHE A 201 3.45 11.75 -9.33
CA PHE A 201 2.57 12.86 -9.67
C PHE A 201 2.65 13.19 -11.16
N LYS A 202 1.50 13.39 -11.82
CA LYS A 202 1.43 13.63 -13.27
C LYS A 202 2.33 14.80 -13.69
N GLY A 203 2.36 15.89 -12.92
CA GLY A 203 3.19 17.07 -13.21
C GLY A 203 4.68 16.94 -12.87
N SER A 204 5.12 15.82 -12.30
CA SER A 204 6.51 15.60 -11.93
C SER A 204 7.37 15.22 -13.15
N GLN A 205 8.56 15.80 -13.23
CA GLN A 205 9.56 15.56 -14.25
C GLN A 205 10.92 15.30 -13.59
N THR A 206 11.64 14.28 -14.05
CA THR A 206 12.99 13.96 -13.57
C THR A 206 14.02 14.57 -14.49
N ILE A 207 15.03 15.22 -13.91
CA ILE A 207 16.14 15.86 -14.60
C ILE A 207 17.43 15.19 -14.14
N PHE A 208 18.22 14.71 -15.09
CA PHE A 208 19.53 14.10 -14.81
C PHE A 208 20.55 14.53 -15.86
N PRO A 209 21.46 15.47 -15.53
CA PRO A 209 22.60 15.79 -16.38
C PRO A 209 23.57 14.61 -16.50
N LEU A 210 23.80 14.14 -17.72
CA LEU A 210 24.75 13.04 -18.01
C LEU A 210 26.19 13.58 -18.04
N ASP A 211 26.37 14.75 -18.65
CA ASP A 211 27.61 15.52 -18.66
C ASP A 211 27.29 17.03 -18.78
N LYS A 212 28.31 17.88 -19.02
CA LYS A 212 28.08 19.32 -19.20
C LYS A 212 27.16 19.66 -20.38
N ASN A 213 27.08 18.82 -21.41
CA ASN A 213 26.39 19.09 -22.66
C ASN A 213 25.09 18.30 -22.83
N ARG A 214 24.86 17.19 -22.15
CA ARG A 214 23.71 16.31 -22.37
C ARG A 214 22.96 16.07 -21.07
N CYS A 215 21.64 16.23 -21.12
CA CYS A 215 20.76 16.03 -19.97
C CYS A 215 19.56 15.17 -20.35
N LEU A 216 19.22 14.23 -19.48
CA LEU A 216 17.99 13.46 -19.55
C LEU A 216 16.86 14.25 -18.88
N ILE A 217 15.70 14.30 -19.53
CA ILE A 217 14.43 14.76 -18.99
C ILE A 217 13.41 13.64 -19.16
N LEU A 218 12.79 13.24 -18.04
CA LEU A 218 11.71 12.25 -18.01
C LEU A 218 10.41 12.94 -17.65
N THR A 219 9.36 12.72 -18.44
CA THR A 219 8.05 13.34 -18.25
C THR A 219 6.96 12.28 -18.23
N ASN A 220 6.06 12.32 -17.24
CA ASN A 220 4.91 11.43 -17.22
C ASN A 220 4.01 11.66 -18.45
N LEU A 221 3.55 10.57 -19.07
CA LEU A 221 2.89 10.60 -20.39
C LEU A 221 1.66 11.50 -20.43
N GLU A 222 0.79 11.43 -19.42
CA GLU A 222 -0.42 12.26 -19.31
C GLU A 222 -0.10 13.74 -19.35
N TYR A 223 0.91 14.17 -18.59
CA TYR A 223 1.32 15.58 -18.56
C TYR A 223 2.05 16.02 -19.84
N ALA A 224 2.79 15.12 -20.49
CA ALA A 224 3.39 15.41 -21.79
C ALA A 224 2.32 15.62 -22.87
N LYS A 225 1.23 14.83 -22.86
CA LYS A 225 0.12 14.92 -23.83
C LYS A 225 -0.81 16.11 -23.56
N ASP A 226 -1.13 16.37 -22.29
CA ASP A 226 -2.01 17.46 -21.89
C ASP A 226 -1.43 18.27 -20.71
N PRO A 227 -0.46 19.16 -20.97
CA PRO A 227 0.22 19.92 -19.92
C PRO A 227 -0.65 20.99 -19.26
N ASN A 228 -1.81 21.33 -19.83
CA ASN A 228 -2.69 22.38 -19.32
C ASN A 228 -3.98 21.84 -18.66
N GLY A 229 -4.47 20.66 -19.05
CA GLY A 229 -5.66 20.05 -18.47
C GLY A 229 -5.38 19.06 -17.32
N THR A 230 -4.13 18.62 -17.17
CA THR A 230 -3.75 17.65 -16.13
C THR A 230 -3.54 18.29 -14.75
N ASN A 231 -4.10 17.70 -13.69
CA ASN A 231 -3.79 18.08 -12.32
C ASN A 231 -2.35 17.64 -11.95
N PRO A 232 -1.43 18.58 -11.65
CA PRO A 232 -0.03 18.25 -11.44
C PRO A 232 0.27 17.48 -10.16
N LEU A 233 -0.65 17.45 -9.19
CA LEU A 233 -0.50 16.77 -7.91
C LEU A 233 -1.31 15.46 -7.84
N GLU A 234 -2.03 15.11 -8.90
CA GLU A 234 -2.69 13.82 -9.01
C GLU A 234 -1.66 12.74 -9.37
N GLN A 235 -1.83 11.52 -8.85
CA GLN A 235 -1.03 10.39 -9.28
C GLN A 235 -1.34 10.05 -10.75
N ARG A 236 -0.30 9.67 -11.49
CA ARG A 236 -0.44 9.14 -12.84
C ARG A 236 -1.25 7.84 -12.84
N THR A 237 -1.86 7.55 -13.97
CA THR A 237 -2.49 6.25 -14.20
C THR A 237 -1.45 5.14 -14.02
N ASN A 238 -1.84 4.08 -13.30
CA ASN A 238 -0.98 2.94 -12.94
C ASN A 238 0.30 3.38 -12.18
N ALA A 239 0.14 3.95 -10.98
CA ALA A 239 1.24 4.50 -10.18
C ALA A 239 2.01 3.45 -9.34
N THR A 240 1.67 2.16 -9.41
CA THR A 240 2.32 1.09 -8.64
C THR A 240 3.81 1.01 -8.94
N ARG A 241 4.67 1.28 -7.96
CA ARG A 241 6.09 1.55 -8.20
C ARG A 241 6.87 0.35 -8.75
N ILE A 242 6.58 -0.84 -8.25
CA ILE A 242 7.25 -2.09 -8.65
C ILE A 242 6.24 -2.99 -9.34
N ARG A 243 6.38 -3.12 -10.65
CA ARG A 243 5.59 -4.03 -11.48
C ARG A 243 6.37 -4.43 -12.73
N GLU A 244 5.92 -5.50 -13.35
CA GLU A 244 6.36 -5.91 -14.69
C GLU A 244 5.74 -4.97 -15.73
N SER A 245 6.55 -4.51 -16.69
CA SER A 245 6.15 -3.59 -17.75
C SER A 245 7.05 -3.80 -18.97
N MET A 246 6.52 -3.53 -20.16
CA MET A 246 7.21 -3.63 -21.43
C MET A 246 7.30 -2.26 -22.10
N VAL A 247 8.51 -1.89 -22.51
CA VAL A 247 8.77 -0.60 -23.16
C VAL A 247 9.70 -0.78 -24.35
N ASN A 248 9.56 0.09 -25.35
CA ASN A 248 10.57 0.22 -26.37
C ASN A 248 11.81 0.92 -25.77
N THR A 249 12.94 0.22 -25.77
CA THR A 249 14.20 0.63 -25.13
C THR A 249 15.01 1.63 -25.94
N ILE A 250 14.68 1.84 -27.23
CA ILE A 250 15.37 2.79 -28.12
C ILE A 250 14.56 4.07 -28.36
N ASN A 251 13.32 4.15 -27.86
CA ASN A 251 12.47 5.33 -28.00
C ASN A 251 12.92 6.46 -27.05
N PHE A 252 13.84 7.28 -27.53
CA PHE A 252 14.25 8.55 -26.93
C PHE A 252 14.05 9.70 -27.92
N ILE A 253 13.65 10.86 -27.40
CA ILE A 253 13.68 12.13 -28.13
C ILE A 253 15.09 12.71 -27.96
N ALA A 254 15.81 13.01 -29.04
CA ALA A 254 17.19 13.53 -28.97
C ALA A 254 17.43 14.71 -29.91
N LYS A 255 16.41 15.54 -30.14
CA LYS A 255 16.43 16.61 -31.16
C LYS A 255 16.71 18.01 -30.61
N ARG A 256 16.35 18.29 -29.35
CA ARG A 256 16.42 19.66 -28.81
C ARG A 256 17.84 20.06 -28.45
N LYS A 257 18.30 21.17 -29.04
CA LYS A 257 19.47 21.93 -28.61
C LYS A 257 19.00 23.17 -27.88
N LEU A 258 19.31 23.22 -26.59
CA LEU A 258 18.84 24.27 -25.68
C LEU A 258 19.68 25.53 -25.84
N LYS A 259 18.99 26.66 -25.79
CA LYS A 259 19.60 27.99 -25.72
C LYS A 259 20.09 28.29 -24.32
N LYS A 260 20.91 29.33 -24.21
CA LYS A 260 21.45 29.85 -22.95
C LYS A 260 20.41 30.05 -21.84
N ASP A 261 19.25 30.65 -22.16
CA ASP A 261 18.17 30.88 -21.20
C ASP A 261 17.54 29.57 -20.72
N GLU A 262 17.35 28.61 -21.62
CA GLU A 262 16.77 27.30 -21.32
C GLU A 262 17.68 26.47 -20.40
N VAL A 263 18.99 26.43 -20.68
CA VAL A 263 19.97 25.78 -19.78
C VAL A 263 20.01 26.49 -18.42
N THR A 264 19.90 27.81 -18.39
CA THR A 264 19.86 28.58 -17.14
C THR A 264 18.66 28.20 -16.27
N LYS A 265 17.47 28.05 -16.88
CA LYS A 265 16.25 27.60 -16.20
C LYS A 265 16.41 26.20 -15.59
N ILE A 266 16.98 25.25 -16.34
CA ILE A 266 17.25 23.89 -15.85
C ILE A 266 18.26 23.91 -14.69
N ASN A 267 19.36 24.67 -14.83
CA ASN A 267 20.35 24.82 -13.77
C ASN A 267 19.76 25.43 -12.49
N HIS A 268 18.80 26.36 -12.61
CA HIS A 268 18.10 26.91 -11.45
C HIS A 268 17.28 25.85 -10.70
N ILE A 269 16.61 24.94 -11.43
CA ILE A 269 15.91 23.81 -10.82
C ILE A 269 16.89 22.90 -10.07
N ILE A 270 17.99 22.50 -10.72
CA ILE A 270 19.02 21.62 -10.14
C ILE A 270 19.59 22.24 -8.86
N LYS A 271 19.97 23.53 -8.91
CA LYS A 271 20.46 24.25 -7.73
C LYS A 271 19.42 24.32 -6.62
N SER A 272 18.17 24.61 -6.95
CA SER A 272 17.09 24.74 -5.95
C SER A 272 16.73 23.42 -5.28
N ARG A 273 17.03 22.28 -5.91
CA ARG A 273 16.74 20.93 -5.39
C ARG A 273 17.93 20.22 -4.76
N SER A 274 19.14 20.77 -4.92
CA SER A 274 20.34 20.32 -4.22
C SER A 274 20.17 20.39 -2.69
N LYS A 275 20.94 19.61 -1.94
CA LYS A 275 20.95 19.68 -0.47
C LYS A 275 21.68 20.94 -0.03
N ASP A 276 22.97 21.04 -0.36
CA ASP A 276 23.78 22.20 -0.02
C ASP A 276 24.90 22.52 -1.02
N ALA A 277 25.15 21.67 -2.01
CA ALA A 277 26.32 21.77 -2.87
C ALA A 277 26.00 21.59 -4.36
N ILE A 278 26.62 22.45 -5.18
CA ILE A 278 26.64 22.36 -6.64
C ILE A 278 28.06 22.58 -7.18
N ALA A 279 28.33 22.07 -8.38
CA ALA A 279 29.60 22.23 -9.07
C ALA A 279 29.43 22.41 -10.59
N ALA A 280 30.39 23.09 -11.22
CA ALA A 280 30.40 23.33 -12.66
C ALA A 280 31.82 23.61 -13.16
N GLY A 281 32.06 23.41 -14.46
CA GLY A 281 33.33 23.75 -15.10
C GLY A 281 33.67 25.24 -15.09
N LYS A 282 32.68 26.11 -14.85
CA LYS A 282 32.82 27.58 -14.82
C LYS A 282 32.01 28.21 -13.69
N GLU A 283 32.60 29.18 -12.99
CA GLU A 283 31.95 29.85 -11.84
C GLU A 283 30.63 30.54 -12.21
N THR A 284 30.57 31.19 -13.39
CA THR A 284 29.39 31.96 -13.80
C THR A 284 28.16 31.09 -14.05
N TRP A 285 28.29 29.77 -14.18
CA TRP A 285 27.14 28.86 -14.36
C TRP A 285 26.46 28.50 -13.03
N LEU A 286 27.09 28.77 -11.89
CA LEU A 286 26.60 28.41 -10.55
C LEU A 286 25.60 29.41 -9.97
N TYR A 287 25.31 30.50 -10.68
CA TYR A 287 24.36 31.55 -10.26
C TYR A 287 23.27 31.76 -11.32
N PRO A 288 22.48 30.71 -11.65
CA PRO A 288 21.41 30.84 -12.62
C PRO A 288 20.34 31.85 -12.20
N GLU A 289 20.14 32.05 -10.89
CA GLU A 289 19.18 33.02 -10.33
C GLU A 289 19.48 34.48 -10.72
N ASP A 290 20.74 34.83 -10.96
CA ASP A 290 21.14 36.21 -11.31
C ASP A 290 20.57 36.66 -12.67
N ARG A 291 20.11 35.71 -13.48
CA ARG A 291 19.64 35.94 -14.86
C ARG A 291 18.18 35.57 -15.07
N LEU A 292 17.50 35.07 -14.04
CA LEU A 292 16.11 34.60 -14.13
C LEU A 292 15.15 35.59 -13.48
N THR A 293 14.07 35.88 -14.20
CA THR A 293 12.97 36.73 -13.72
C THR A 293 11.63 36.00 -13.71
N CYS A 294 11.59 34.76 -14.19
CA CYS A 294 10.39 33.94 -14.29
C CYS A 294 10.02 33.27 -12.96
N LYS A 295 8.74 32.95 -12.78
CA LYS A 295 8.25 32.22 -11.61
C LYS A 295 8.61 30.72 -11.70
N TRP A 296 8.64 30.03 -10.57
CA TRP A 296 8.86 28.57 -10.51
C TRP A 296 7.95 27.79 -11.46
N SER A 297 6.65 28.15 -11.50
CA SER A 297 5.67 27.48 -12.35
C SER A 297 5.95 27.65 -13.85
N GLU A 298 6.60 28.73 -14.27
CA GLU A 298 6.93 29.01 -15.67
C GLU A 298 8.13 28.17 -16.16
N LEU A 299 8.92 27.61 -15.23
CA LEU A 299 10.04 26.71 -15.57
C LEU A 299 9.57 25.42 -16.24
N ARG A 300 8.28 25.06 -16.09
CA ARG A 300 7.70 23.87 -16.74
C ARG A 300 7.86 23.89 -18.26
N HIS A 301 7.83 25.08 -18.88
CA HIS A 301 7.81 25.22 -20.33
C HIS A 301 9.11 24.75 -20.99
N VAL A 302 10.26 24.88 -20.31
CA VAL A 302 11.54 24.40 -20.87
C VAL A 302 11.67 22.87 -20.81
N LEU A 303 10.94 22.22 -19.90
CA LEU A 303 11.03 20.78 -19.70
C LEU A 303 10.04 19.99 -20.56
N LEU A 304 9.07 20.64 -21.21
CA LEU A 304 8.11 19.93 -22.04
C LEU A 304 8.79 19.36 -23.29
N PRO A 305 8.53 18.07 -23.62
CA PRO A 305 9.02 17.47 -24.85
C PRO A 305 8.35 18.10 -26.09
N PRO A 306 8.99 18.06 -27.27
CA PRO A 306 8.37 18.47 -28.53
C PRO A 306 7.13 17.64 -28.83
N THR A 307 5.99 18.30 -29.06
CA THR A 307 4.69 17.65 -29.27
C THR A 307 4.69 16.74 -30.49
N GLU A 308 5.44 17.10 -31.54
CA GLU A 308 5.57 16.34 -32.77
C GLU A 308 6.33 15.01 -32.62
N GLU A 309 7.01 14.78 -31.50
CA GLU A 309 7.74 13.53 -31.20
C GLU A 309 6.96 12.59 -30.27
N LEU A 310 5.83 13.05 -29.71
CA LEU A 310 5.06 12.29 -28.73
C LEU A 310 4.40 11.03 -29.31
N TYR A 311 4.23 10.93 -30.63
CA TYR A 311 3.70 9.74 -31.30
C TYR A 311 4.53 8.47 -31.05
N LYS A 312 5.77 8.60 -30.58
CA LYS A 312 6.67 7.49 -30.20
C LYS A 312 6.34 6.90 -28.83
N PHE A 313 5.47 7.54 -28.06
CA PHE A 313 5.14 7.18 -26.68
C PHE A 313 3.63 6.94 -26.54
N GLY A 314 3.28 6.00 -25.66
CA GLY A 314 1.93 5.50 -25.49
C GLY A 314 1.52 4.53 -26.60
N GLY A 315 0.20 4.44 -26.84
CA GLY A 315 -0.39 3.39 -27.66
C GLY A 315 -0.50 2.05 -26.92
N GLU A 316 -1.04 1.05 -27.59
CA GLU A 316 -1.18 -0.31 -27.07
C GLU A 316 -0.07 -1.21 -27.62
N MET A 317 0.40 -2.14 -26.81
CA MET A 317 1.43 -3.11 -27.15
C MET A 317 0.85 -4.53 -27.08
N TYR A 318 1.14 -5.30 -28.13
CA TYR A 318 0.85 -6.73 -28.19
C TYR A 318 2.14 -7.48 -28.50
N ALA A 319 2.44 -8.52 -27.73
CA ALA A 319 3.58 -9.41 -28.00
C ALA A 319 3.11 -10.87 -27.97
N GLY A 320 3.43 -11.63 -29.02
CA GLY A 320 3.18 -13.07 -29.08
C GLY A 320 4.40 -13.85 -28.61
N TYR A 321 4.20 -14.86 -27.78
CA TYR A 321 5.24 -15.77 -27.32
C TYR A 321 5.25 -17.08 -28.12
N GLU A 322 6.36 -17.82 -28.05
CA GLU A 322 6.52 -19.11 -28.75
C GLU A 322 5.51 -20.18 -28.30
N ASP A 323 5.00 -20.08 -27.07
CA ASP A 323 3.96 -20.95 -26.53
C ASP A 323 2.54 -20.60 -27.01
N GLY A 324 2.40 -19.56 -27.85
CA GLY A 324 1.13 -19.08 -28.38
C GLY A 324 0.39 -18.11 -27.47
N SER A 325 0.90 -17.82 -26.27
CA SER A 325 0.32 -16.80 -25.40
C SER A 325 0.57 -15.39 -25.95
N THR A 326 -0.32 -14.45 -25.59
CA THR A 326 -0.21 -13.04 -26.01
C THR A 326 -0.14 -12.16 -24.78
N TYR A 327 0.87 -11.31 -24.73
CA TYR A 327 0.97 -10.19 -23.81
C TYR A 327 0.25 -8.97 -24.40
N TYR A 328 -0.52 -8.29 -23.57
CA TYR A 328 -1.12 -6.99 -23.87
C TYR A 328 -0.68 -5.98 -22.81
N GLN A 329 -0.44 -4.74 -23.25
CA GLN A 329 -0.26 -3.61 -22.36
C GLN A 329 -0.82 -2.34 -23.01
N ASP A 330 -1.51 -1.50 -22.24
CA ASP A 330 -1.90 -0.18 -22.69
C ASP A 330 -0.79 0.87 -22.54
N GLU A 331 -1.11 2.12 -22.86
CA GLU A 331 -0.15 3.23 -22.83
C GLU A 331 0.41 3.57 -21.44
N PHE A 332 -0.20 3.05 -20.37
CA PHE A 332 0.17 3.30 -18.97
C PHE A 332 0.74 2.07 -18.28
N GLY A 333 1.01 0.98 -18.99
CA GLY A 333 1.55 -0.22 -18.36
C GLY A 333 0.51 -1.20 -17.85
N ARG A 334 -0.79 -0.98 -18.09
CA ARG A 334 -1.85 -1.87 -17.60
C ARG A 334 -1.99 -3.06 -18.52
N THR A 335 -2.05 -4.25 -17.92
CA THR A 335 -2.19 -5.53 -18.64
C THR A 335 -3.65 -5.88 -18.95
N SER A 336 -4.57 -5.00 -18.56
CA SER A 336 -5.98 -5.08 -18.91
C SER A 336 -6.51 -3.67 -19.19
N PRO A 337 -7.41 -3.50 -20.17
CA PRO A 337 -8.04 -2.20 -20.43
C PRO A 337 -8.79 -1.66 -19.22
N GLN A 338 -8.95 -0.34 -19.18
CA GLN A 338 -9.76 0.31 -18.15
C GLN A 338 -11.22 -0.15 -18.22
N ASN A 339 -11.79 -0.47 -17.06
CA ASN A 339 -13.20 -0.80 -16.97
C ASN A 339 -14.03 0.49 -16.81
N GLU A 340 -14.58 0.98 -17.92
CA GLU A 340 -15.43 2.19 -17.95
C GLU A 340 -16.71 2.05 -17.11
N ASN A 341 -17.22 0.83 -16.90
CA ASN A 341 -18.41 0.61 -16.07
C ASN A 341 -18.17 0.87 -14.57
N LEU A 342 -16.90 0.99 -14.17
CA LEU A 342 -16.52 1.34 -12.80
C LEU A 342 -16.32 2.85 -12.60
N LYS A 343 -16.42 3.67 -13.65
CA LYS A 343 -16.28 5.12 -13.54
C LYS A 343 -17.56 5.80 -13.03
N LYS A 344 -17.36 6.95 -12.40
CA LYS A 344 -18.42 7.84 -11.93
C LYS A 344 -18.17 9.27 -12.35
N GLU A 345 -19.26 9.96 -12.66
CA GLU A 345 -19.29 11.40 -12.78
C GLU A 345 -20.01 12.01 -11.59
N THR A 346 -19.25 12.64 -10.69
CA THR A 346 -19.80 13.30 -9.51
C THR A 346 -19.54 14.80 -9.55
N ASN A 347 -20.60 15.60 -9.43
CA ASN A 347 -20.47 17.06 -9.36
C ASN A 347 -20.67 17.55 -7.92
N GLU A 348 -19.56 17.83 -7.23
CA GLU A 348 -19.57 18.28 -5.82
C GLU A 348 -20.40 19.56 -5.61
N LYS A 349 -20.42 20.48 -6.58
CA LYS A 349 -21.18 21.73 -6.48
C LYS A 349 -22.70 21.52 -6.39
N LYS A 350 -23.19 20.35 -6.80
CA LYS A 350 -24.61 19.98 -6.74
C LYS A 350 -24.99 19.24 -5.45
N LEU A 351 -24.02 18.83 -4.62
CA LEU A 351 -24.29 18.06 -3.41
C LEU A 351 -24.67 18.95 -2.22
N GLY A 352 -25.87 18.76 -1.70
CA GLY A 352 -26.32 19.30 -0.43
C GLY A 352 -25.68 18.60 0.77
N ARG A 353 -25.65 19.29 1.92
CA ARG A 353 -25.03 18.77 3.16
C ARG A 353 -25.59 17.43 3.65
N ASN A 354 -26.88 17.17 3.39
CA ASN A 354 -27.58 15.96 3.84
C ASN A 354 -27.64 14.87 2.77
N ASP A 355 -27.18 15.14 1.55
CA ASP A 355 -27.12 14.16 0.48
C ASP A 355 -26.05 13.12 0.79
N TYR A 356 -26.12 11.96 0.14
CA TYR A 356 -25.04 10.97 0.21
C TYR A 356 -23.75 11.54 -0.39
N CYS A 357 -22.63 11.22 0.24
CA CYS A 357 -21.32 11.67 -0.20
C CYS A 357 -20.95 11.08 -1.56
N GLY A 358 -20.32 11.89 -2.41
CA GLY A 358 -19.84 11.49 -3.73
C GLY A 358 -18.84 10.32 -3.74
N CYS A 359 -18.13 10.09 -2.63
CA CYS A 359 -17.22 8.95 -2.49
C CYS A 359 -17.93 7.59 -2.37
N GLY A 360 -19.27 7.53 -2.34
CA GLY A 360 -20.01 6.26 -2.30
C GLY A 360 -20.01 5.54 -0.93
N SER A 361 -19.48 6.15 0.13
CA SER A 361 -19.40 5.56 1.48
C SER A 361 -20.74 5.28 2.16
N GLY A 362 -21.86 5.74 1.60
CA GLY A 362 -23.19 5.67 2.22
C GLY A 362 -23.40 6.68 3.35
N ARG A 363 -22.38 7.50 3.70
CA ARG A 363 -22.52 8.57 4.70
C ARG A 363 -23.07 9.84 4.08
N LYS A 364 -23.74 10.67 4.88
CA LYS A 364 -24.11 12.04 4.49
C LYS A 364 -22.85 12.85 4.22
N TYR A 365 -22.87 13.70 3.19
CA TYR A 365 -21.73 14.50 2.75
C TYR A 365 -21.10 15.31 3.90
N LYS A 366 -21.93 15.94 4.76
CA LYS A 366 -21.49 16.68 5.95
C LYS A 366 -20.77 15.86 7.03
N HIS A 367 -20.87 14.53 6.99
CA HIS A 367 -20.21 13.61 7.92
C HIS A 367 -19.17 12.75 7.19
N CYS A 368 -18.79 13.13 5.98
CA CYS A 368 -17.85 12.43 5.13
C CYS A 368 -16.83 13.43 4.57
N CYS A 369 -16.80 13.65 3.26
CA CYS A 369 -15.72 14.40 2.61
C CYS A 369 -15.83 15.93 2.72
N LYS A 370 -16.96 16.50 3.16
CA LYS A 370 -17.20 17.95 3.11
C LYS A 370 -16.10 18.78 3.78
N ASP A 371 -15.66 18.36 4.95
CA ASP A 371 -14.70 19.09 5.77
C ASP A 371 -13.30 18.42 5.73
N LEU A 372 -13.09 17.44 4.83
CA LEU A 372 -11.80 16.80 4.59
C LEU A 372 -11.07 17.47 3.40
N PRO A 373 -9.75 17.70 3.51
CA PRO A 373 -8.89 18.00 2.36
C PRO A 373 -9.02 16.93 1.27
N GLU A 374 -8.79 17.30 0.01
CA GLU A 374 -9.02 16.43 -1.16
C GLU A 374 -8.16 15.14 -1.10
N GLU A 375 -6.92 15.27 -0.66
CA GLU A 375 -5.95 14.19 -0.47
C GLU A 375 -6.34 13.18 0.62
N LEU A 376 -7.26 13.55 1.52
CA LEU A 376 -7.81 12.66 2.56
C LEU A 376 -9.19 12.07 2.17
N ARG A 377 -9.65 12.29 0.94
CA ARG A 377 -10.90 11.71 0.43
C ARG A 377 -10.62 10.40 -0.31
N ALA A 378 -11.53 9.44 -0.17
CA ALA A 378 -11.61 8.33 -1.12
C ALA A 378 -12.12 8.83 -2.47
N SER A 379 -11.83 8.12 -3.56
CA SER A 379 -12.13 8.51 -4.93
C SER A 379 -13.62 8.83 -5.16
N TRP A 380 -13.87 9.89 -5.93
CA TRP A 380 -15.20 10.28 -6.43
C TRP A 380 -15.39 9.95 -7.92
N SER A 381 -14.32 9.51 -8.59
CA SER A 381 -14.30 9.21 -10.02
C SER A 381 -14.54 7.72 -10.33
N GLU A 382 -14.57 6.86 -9.30
CA GLU A 382 -14.82 5.43 -9.45
C GLU A 382 -15.87 4.89 -8.47
N LEU A 383 -16.51 3.76 -8.80
CA LEU A 383 -17.34 2.99 -7.89
C LEU A 383 -16.52 2.61 -6.65
N SER A 384 -17.07 2.96 -5.49
CA SER A 384 -16.47 2.70 -4.19
C SER A 384 -16.53 1.22 -3.84
N ILE A 385 -15.74 0.82 -2.84
CA ILE A 385 -15.77 -0.53 -2.27
C ILE A 385 -17.21 -0.94 -1.90
N ARG A 386 -17.93 -0.06 -1.19
CA ARG A 386 -19.32 -0.29 -0.79
C ARG A 386 -20.24 -0.53 -1.98
N GLU A 387 -20.17 0.30 -3.01
CA GLU A 387 -21.05 0.17 -4.18
C GLU A 387 -20.75 -1.09 -4.99
N ARG A 388 -19.48 -1.46 -5.11
CA ARG A 388 -19.06 -2.71 -5.77
C ARG A 388 -19.62 -3.91 -5.02
N ASN A 389 -19.51 -3.96 -3.69
CA ASN A 389 -20.09 -5.04 -2.89
C ASN A 389 -21.62 -5.10 -2.99
N LEU A 390 -22.32 -3.97 -2.94
CA LEU A 390 -23.78 -3.94 -3.12
C LEU A 390 -24.20 -4.32 -4.55
N ALA A 391 -23.38 -4.02 -5.56
CA ALA A 391 -23.59 -4.54 -6.91
C ALA A 391 -23.42 -6.07 -6.94
N PHE A 392 -22.42 -6.60 -6.22
CA PHE A 392 -22.21 -8.04 -6.13
C PHE A 392 -23.34 -8.78 -5.42
N CYS A 393 -23.84 -8.29 -4.28
CA CYS A 393 -25.00 -8.88 -3.59
C CYS A 393 -26.24 -8.89 -4.51
N ARG A 394 -26.47 -7.82 -5.28
CA ARG A 394 -27.55 -7.76 -6.27
C ARG A 394 -27.35 -8.77 -7.41
N ALA A 395 -26.12 -8.92 -7.92
CA ALA A 395 -25.80 -9.90 -8.94
C ALA A 395 -26.06 -11.34 -8.44
N ILE A 396 -25.61 -11.67 -7.22
CA ILE A 396 -25.88 -12.95 -6.56
C ILE A 396 -27.40 -13.22 -6.52
N LYS A 397 -28.19 -12.28 -5.98
CA LYS A 397 -29.65 -12.46 -5.85
C LYS A 397 -30.34 -12.63 -7.20
N GLY A 398 -29.93 -11.87 -8.22
CA GLY A 398 -30.45 -11.98 -9.58
C GLY A 398 -30.10 -13.31 -10.25
N ILE A 399 -28.83 -13.72 -10.21
CA ILE A 399 -28.34 -14.96 -10.84
C ILE A 399 -28.95 -16.20 -10.18
N LEU A 400 -29.10 -16.18 -8.86
CA LEU A 400 -29.66 -17.29 -8.10
C LEU A 400 -31.20 -17.29 -8.09
N GLY A 401 -31.85 -16.21 -8.54
CA GLY A 401 -33.31 -16.10 -8.53
C GLY A 401 -33.92 -15.88 -7.13
N LEU A 402 -33.13 -15.39 -6.17
CA LEU A 402 -33.62 -15.01 -4.84
C LEU A 402 -34.63 -13.85 -4.95
N ASP A 403 -34.40 -12.91 -5.87
CA ASP A 403 -35.34 -11.83 -6.16
C ASP A 403 -36.64 -12.33 -6.84
N ALA A 404 -36.61 -13.54 -7.41
CA ALA A 404 -37.76 -14.21 -8.00
C ALA A 404 -38.47 -15.17 -7.03
N GLY A 405 -38.10 -15.15 -5.74
CA GLY A 405 -38.75 -15.91 -4.67
C GLY A 405 -38.14 -17.28 -4.38
N LYS A 406 -36.98 -17.65 -4.97
CA LYS A 406 -36.26 -18.85 -4.54
C LYS A 406 -35.77 -18.69 -3.10
N THR A 407 -35.86 -19.77 -2.33
CA THR A 407 -35.36 -19.85 -0.97
C THR A 407 -33.92 -20.36 -0.95
N TRP A 408 -33.23 -20.18 0.18
CA TRP A 408 -31.89 -20.77 0.38
C TRP A 408 -31.89 -22.30 0.25
N LEU A 409 -32.98 -22.97 0.60
CA LEU A 409 -33.14 -24.41 0.40
C LEU A 409 -33.16 -24.77 -1.09
N ASP A 410 -33.85 -23.98 -1.91
CA ASP A 410 -33.89 -24.17 -3.37
C ASP A 410 -32.49 -23.98 -3.97
N ILE A 411 -31.73 -22.98 -3.52
CA ILE A 411 -30.36 -22.75 -3.99
C ILE A 411 -29.48 -23.98 -3.73
N ARG A 412 -29.50 -24.55 -2.53
CA ARG A 412 -28.68 -25.74 -2.19
C ARG A 412 -29.06 -26.99 -2.96
N ARG A 413 -30.30 -27.06 -3.47
CA ARG A 413 -30.79 -28.16 -4.30
C ARG A 413 -30.52 -27.95 -5.79
N GLU A 414 -30.43 -26.71 -6.25
CA GLU A 414 -30.51 -26.38 -7.68
C GLU A 414 -29.34 -25.57 -8.25
N ILE A 415 -28.44 -25.02 -7.42
CA ILE A 415 -27.32 -24.20 -7.90
C ILE A 415 -26.51 -24.93 -8.98
N THR A 416 -26.29 -24.25 -10.09
CA THR A 416 -25.61 -24.81 -11.27
C THR A 416 -24.18 -24.30 -11.39
N GLU A 417 -23.34 -25.04 -12.09
CA GLU A 417 -21.97 -24.63 -12.41
C GLU A 417 -21.91 -23.33 -13.20
N LYS A 418 -22.87 -23.12 -14.12
CA LYS A 418 -23.00 -21.85 -14.85
C LYS A 418 -23.26 -20.68 -13.90
N GLN A 419 -24.16 -20.81 -12.94
CA GLN A 419 -24.44 -19.73 -11.97
C GLN A 419 -23.21 -19.42 -11.10
N ILE A 420 -22.45 -20.44 -10.69
CA ILE A 420 -21.19 -20.24 -9.96
C ILE A 420 -20.20 -19.46 -10.83
N SER A 421 -19.99 -19.89 -12.07
CA SER A 421 -19.11 -19.22 -13.03
C SER A 421 -19.55 -17.76 -13.28
N ASP A 422 -20.86 -17.51 -13.48
CA ASP A 422 -21.42 -16.18 -13.69
C ASP A 422 -21.21 -15.25 -12.47
N ILE A 423 -21.37 -15.78 -11.24
CA ILE A 423 -21.14 -15.03 -9.99
C ILE A 423 -19.67 -14.62 -9.86
N TYR A 424 -18.74 -15.58 -9.99
CA TYR A 424 -17.31 -15.27 -9.87
C TYR A 424 -16.80 -14.41 -11.04
N SER A 425 -17.38 -14.55 -12.23
CA SER A 425 -17.12 -13.65 -13.37
C SER A 425 -17.57 -12.21 -13.10
N PHE A 426 -18.69 -12.03 -12.40
CA PHE A 426 -19.09 -10.69 -11.96
C PHE A 426 -18.13 -10.12 -10.91
N TYR A 427 -17.65 -10.95 -9.97
CA TYR A 427 -16.68 -10.53 -8.97
C TYR A 427 -15.35 -10.09 -9.62
N SER A 428 -14.83 -10.87 -10.56
CA SER A 428 -13.61 -10.51 -11.31
C SER A 428 -13.80 -9.23 -12.14
N PHE A 429 -15.00 -9.02 -12.70
CA PHE A 429 -15.33 -7.81 -13.45
C PHE A 429 -15.30 -6.54 -12.60
N ILE A 430 -15.82 -6.58 -11.37
CA ILE A 430 -15.85 -5.41 -10.47
C ILE A 430 -14.53 -5.19 -9.70
N TRP A 431 -13.63 -6.19 -9.69
CA TRP A 431 -12.31 -6.12 -9.07
C TRP A 431 -11.18 -6.47 -10.05
N PRO A 432 -10.98 -5.67 -11.12
CA PRO A 432 -9.87 -5.87 -12.04
C PRO A 432 -8.53 -5.63 -11.33
N ARG A 433 -7.47 -6.36 -11.74
CA ARG A 433 -6.12 -6.25 -11.15
C ARG A 433 -5.58 -4.82 -11.17
N GLU A 434 -5.96 -4.04 -12.18
CA GLU A 434 -5.52 -2.66 -12.41
C GLU A 434 -6.27 -1.62 -11.55
N THR A 435 -7.11 -2.05 -10.61
CA THR A 435 -7.81 -1.13 -9.68
C THR A 435 -6.79 -0.44 -8.79
N ASP A 436 -6.79 0.90 -8.77
CA ASP A 436 -6.08 1.66 -7.74
C ASP A 436 -6.82 1.53 -6.40
N ILE A 437 -6.56 0.43 -5.70
CA ILE A 437 -7.19 0.12 -4.42
C ILE A 437 -6.93 1.20 -3.37
N TYR A 438 -5.77 1.86 -3.40
CA TYR A 438 -5.42 2.90 -2.44
C TYR A 438 -6.33 4.11 -2.60
N SER A 439 -6.75 4.46 -3.81
CA SER A 439 -7.74 5.53 -4.04
C SER A 439 -9.11 5.24 -3.43
N LEU A 440 -9.48 3.96 -3.29
CA LEU A 440 -10.80 3.52 -2.81
C LEU A 440 -10.84 3.26 -1.31
N LEU A 441 -9.69 2.90 -0.72
CA LEU A 441 -9.57 2.69 0.72
C LEU A 441 -9.80 4.00 1.51
N PRO A 442 -10.39 3.91 2.72
CA PRO A 442 -10.41 5.04 3.65
C PRO A 442 -8.99 5.56 3.92
N LYS A 443 -8.86 6.87 4.14
CA LYS A 443 -7.58 7.52 4.45
C LYS A 443 -7.39 7.66 5.95
N SER A 444 -6.15 7.85 6.39
CA SER A 444 -5.84 8.27 7.77
C SER A 444 -6.34 9.71 8.00
N ASP A 445 -7.63 9.82 8.33
CA ASP A 445 -8.38 11.07 8.51
C ASP A 445 -8.68 11.39 9.99
N GLY A 446 -7.99 10.70 10.91
CA GLY A 446 -8.13 10.87 12.36
C GLY A 446 -9.41 10.27 12.95
N ARG A 447 -10.22 9.55 12.17
CA ARG A 447 -11.37 8.81 12.71
C ARG A 447 -10.91 7.60 13.51
N PHE A 448 -11.66 7.27 14.56
CA PHE A 448 -11.46 6.01 15.29
C PHE A 448 -12.02 4.82 14.49
N ARG A 449 -11.21 4.38 13.54
CA ARG A 449 -11.47 3.27 12.62
C ARG A 449 -10.76 2.02 13.14
N ALA A 450 -11.40 0.86 13.02
CA ALA A 450 -10.78 -0.42 13.33
C ALA A 450 -10.70 -1.31 12.09
N LEU A 451 -9.63 -2.07 11.98
CA LEU A 451 -9.46 -3.19 11.05
C LEU A 451 -9.58 -4.49 11.84
N TYR A 452 -10.56 -5.31 11.50
CA TYR A 452 -10.72 -6.63 12.08
C TYR A 452 -9.77 -7.63 11.43
N THR A 453 -9.11 -8.45 12.26
CA THR A 453 -8.31 -9.61 11.85
C THR A 453 -8.71 -10.80 12.71
N GLY A 454 -9.22 -11.84 12.07
CA GLY A 454 -9.79 -13.01 12.75
C GLY A 454 -10.39 -13.97 11.74
N ALA A 455 -11.11 -14.98 12.21
CA ALA A 455 -11.78 -15.92 11.31
C ALA A 455 -12.89 -15.21 10.52
N LEU A 456 -12.86 -15.36 9.19
CA LEU A 456 -13.86 -14.83 8.26
C LEU A 456 -14.72 -16.00 7.77
N ASP A 457 -15.69 -16.39 8.60
CA ASP A 457 -16.62 -17.45 8.28
C ASP A 457 -18.03 -17.07 8.76
N VAL A 458 -19.03 -17.37 7.94
CA VAL A 458 -20.41 -16.97 8.17
C VAL A 458 -20.99 -17.51 9.48
N ARG A 459 -20.47 -18.63 9.99
CA ARG A 459 -20.90 -19.24 11.26
C ARG A 459 -20.43 -18.47 12.50
N VAL A 460 -19.37 -17.67 12.39
CA VAL A 460 -18.70 -17.05 13.55
C VAL A 460 -18.55 -15.53 13.44
N ILE A 461 -18.66 -14.95 12.24
CA ILE A 461 -18.49 -13.51 12.03
C ILE A 461 -19.51 -12.67 12.82
N GLY A 462 -20.74 -13.18 12.95
CA GLY A 462 -21.80 -12.58 13.77
C GLY A 462 -21.57 -12.73 15.28
N LEU A 463 -20.73 -13.67 15.70
CA LEU A 463 -20.37 -13.83 17.12
C LEU A 463 -19.28 -12.82 17.51
N HIS A 464 -18.31 -12.60 16.62
CA HIS A 464 -17.10 -11.82 16.91
C HIS A 464 -17.13 -10.42 16.30
N ALA A 465 -16.88 -10.30 14.99
CA ALA A 465 -16.61 -9.00 14.34
C ALA A 465 -17.82 -8.05 14.34
N LEU A 466 -19.00 -8.52 13.93
CA LEU A 466 -20.15 -7.66 13.67
C LEU A 466 -20.66 -6.91 14.92
N PRO A 467 -20.81 -7.55 16.10
CA PRO A 467 -21.22 -6.86 17.32
C PRO A 467 -20.25 -5.75 17.75
N MET A 468 -18.96 -5.87 17.43
CA MET A 468 -17.94 -4.86 17.76
C MET A 468 -18.06 -3.60 16.90
N ALA A 469 -18.75 -3.63 15.75
CA ALA A 469 -18.87 -2.49 14.85
C ALA A 469 -19.48 -1.24 15.53
N SER A 470 -20.26 -1.43 16.59
CA SER A 470 -20.84 -0.35 17.40
C SER A 470 -19.84 0.44 18.23
N LEU A 471 -18.64 -0.10 18.46
CA LEU A 471 -17.58 0.54 19.24
C LEU A 471 -16.75 1.53 18.43
N PHE A 472 -16.78 1.41 17.10
CA PHE A 472 -15.92 2.18 16.19
C PHE A 472 -16.72 3.14 15.33
N SER A 473 -16.07 4.21 14.86
CA SER A 473 -16.65 5.11 13.87
C SER A 473 -16.77 4.45 12.48
N GLU A 474 -15.92 3.46 12.22
CA GLU A 474 -15.91 2.60 11.02
C GLU A 474 -15.20 1.30 11.36
N LEU A 475 -15.75 0.15 10.96
CA LEU A 475 -15.12 -1.16 11.08
C LEU A 475 -14.82 -1.70 9.67
N LEU A 476 -13.54 -1.97 9.41
CA LEU A 476 -13.07 -2.60 8.19
C LEU A 476 -12.97 -4.11 8.41
N ILE A 477 -13.49 -4.88 7.46
CA ILE A 477 -13.39 -6.33 7.41
C ILE A 477 -12.87 -6.68 6.02
N GLU A 478 -11.91 -7.60 5.93
CA GLU A 478 -11.44 -8.08 4.63
C GLU A 478 -12.46 -9.05 4.00
N SER A 479 -12.65 -8.99 2.68
CA SER A 479 -13.46 -9.95 1.94
C SER A 479 -12.74 -11.30 1.86
N PRO A 480 -13.35 -12.42 2.29
CA PRO A 480 -12.74 -13.74 2.15
C PRO A 480 -12.82 -14.31 0.73
N ILE A 481 -13.45 -13.58 -0.21
CA ILE A 481 -13.77 -14.07 -1.55
C ILE A 481 -12.55 -14.01 -2.45
N ILE A 482 -12.21 -15.17 -3.00
CA ILE A 482 -11.11 -15.29 -3.95
C ILE A 482 -11.41 -14.49 -5.22
N ASN A 483 -10.48 -13.63 -5.62
CA ASN A 483 -10.59 -12.92 -6.90
C ASN A 483 -10.10 -13.83 -8.04
N PRO A 484 -10.98 -14.29 -8.95
CA PRO A 484 -10.57 -15.21 -10.02
C PRO A 484 -9.51 -14.60 -10.93
N ASN A 485 -9.44 -13.26 -11.00
CA ASN A 485 -8.36 -12.59 -11.72
C ASN A 485 -6.99 -13.01 -11.21
N ASN A 486 -6.81 -13.43 -9.95
CA ASN A 486 -5.51 -13.78 -9.38
C ASN A 486 -5.27 -15.29 -9.27
N VAL A 487 -6.12 -16.09 -9.89
CA VAL A 487 -6.05 -17.56 -9.84
C VAL A 487 -5.70 -18.08 -11.23
N ASN A 488 -4.82 -19.08 -11.29
CA ASN A 488 -4.54 -19.78 -12.54
C ASN A 488 -5.86 -20.41 -13.07
N PRO A 489 -6.18 -20.28 -14.38
CA PRO A 489 -7.39 -20.84 -14.97
C PRO A 489 -7.72 -22.28 -14.56
N GLU A 490 -6.72 -23.17 -14.44
CA GLU A 490 -6.89 -24.58 -14.00
C GLU A 490 -7.53 -24.72 -12.61
N PHE A 491 -7.31 -23.74 -11.73
CA PHE A 491 -7.84 -23.71 -10.38
C PHE A 491 -8.94 -22.66 -10.20
N SER A 492 -9.34 -21.93 -11.24
CA SER A 492 -10.29 -20.82 -11.14
C SER A 492 -11.74 -21.31 -10.96
N PRO A 493 -12.57 -20.64 -10.13
CA PRO A 493 -14.00 -20.96 -10.03
C PRO A 493 -14.78 -20.65 -11.31
N ILE A 494 -14.23 -19.86 -12.24
CA ILE A 494 -14.86 -19.53 -13.52
C ILE A 494 -14.77 -20.73 -14.48
N GLU A 495 -13.58 -21.34 -14.58
CA GLU A 495 -13.29 -22.44 -15.51
C GLU A 495 -13.60 -23.82 -14.90
N ASN A 496 -13.49 -23.95 -13.57
CA ASN A 496 -13.71 -25.21 -12.84
C ASN A 496 -14.81 -25.08 -11.77
N PRO A 497 -16.00 -24.54 -12.09
CA PRO A 497 -17.06 -24.26 -11.10
C PRO A 497 -17.54 -25.50 -10.34
N GLY A 498 -17.47 -26.70 -10.93
CA GLY A 498 -17.80 -27.96 -10.26
C GLY A 498 -16.99 -28.24 -9.00
N LYS A 499 -15.73 -27.80 -8.94
CA LYS A 499 -14.84 -27.92 -7.75
C LYS A 499 -15.17 -26.92 -6.64
N TYR A 500 -16.02 -25.94 -6.93
CA TYR A 500 -16.32 -24.81 -6.05
C TYR A 500 -17.72 -24.84 -5.45
N LYS A 501 -18.55 -25.85 -5.73
CA LYS A 501 -19.96 -25.89 -5.27
C LYS A 501 -20.11 -25.60 -3.79
N TYR A 502 -19.31 -26.24 -2.94
CA TYR A 502 -19.34 -26.00 -1.50
C TYR A 502 -18.79 -24.61 -1.11
N GLN A 503 -17.63 -24.22 -1.63
CA GLN A 503 -17.03 -22.91 -1.34
C GLN A 503 -17.93 -21.75 -1.80
N ALA A 504 -18.59 -21.88 -2.95
CA ALA A 504 -19.53 -20.90 -3.47
C ALA A 504 -20.70 -20.68 -2.50
N LEU A 505 -21.26 -21.76 -1.91
CA LEU A 505 -22.30 -21.62 -0.89
C LEU A 505 -21.81 -20.80 0.32
N LYS A 506 -20.58 -21.04 0.78
CA LYS A 506 -19.97 -20.26 1.88
C LYS A 506 -19.83 -18.79 1.51
N ASP A 507 -19.24 -18.49 0.36
CA ASP A 507 -18.98 -17.12 -0.10
C ASP A 507 -20.29 -16.35 -0.34
N ILE A 508 -21.26 -16.99 -0.97
CA ILE A 508 -22.59 -16.42 -1.24
C ILE A 508 -23.30 -16.10 0.07
N LEU A 509 -23.38 -17.07 0.99
CA LEU A 509 -24.07 -16.86 2.26
C LEU A 509 -23.38 -15.78 3.08
N PHE A 510 -22.05 -15.76 3.12
CA PHE A 510 -21.28 -14.70 3.76
C PHE A 510 -21.65 -13.32 3.20
N MET A 511 -21.71 -13.15 1.87
CA MET A 511 -22.09 -11.87 1.27
C MET A 511 -23.52 -11.45 1.54
N LEU A 512 -24.46 -12.40 1.54
CA LEU A 512 -25.87 -12.10 1.81
C LEU A 512 -26.06 -11.70 3.28
N GLU A 513 -25.40 -12.37 4.22
CA GLU A 513 -25.40 -12.01 5.64
C GLU A 513 -24.80 -10.62 5.88
N LEU A 514 -23.70 -10.28 5.19
CA LEU A 514 -23.05 -8.98 5.35
C LEU A 514 -23.75 -7.82 4.61
N GLU A 515 -24.62 -8.10 3.64
CA GLU A 515 -25.25 -7.09 2.78
C GLU A 515 -25.90 -5.93 3.56
N PRO A 516 -26.73 -6.17 4.60
CA PRO A 516 -27.37 -5.08 5.33
C PRO A 516 -26.35 -4.17 6.03
N TYR A 517 -25.31 -4.74 6.62
CA TYR A 517 -24.28 -3.98 7.34
C TYR A 517 -23.45 -3.10 6.39
N ILE A 518 -23.16 -3.60 5.19
CA ILE A 518 -22.54 -2.83 4.10
C ILE A 518 -23.49 -1.74 3.63
N GLY A 519 -24.76 -2.08 3.44
CA GLY A 519 -25.83 -1.19 3.00
C GLY A 519 -26.03 0.00 3.93
N TYR A 520 -26.10 -0.22 5.23
CA TYR A 520 -26.27 0.85 6.23
C TYR A 520 -24.95 1.53 6.61
N GLY A 521 -23.81 1.09 6.08
CA GLY A 521 -22.49 1.66 6.37
C GLY A 521 -22.01 1.39 7.80
N LEU A 522 -22.44 0.27 8.38
CA LEU A 522 -21.99 -0.19 9.70
C LEU A 522 -20.60 -0.81 9.62
N ILE A 523 -20.32 -1.51 8.52
CA ILE A 523 -19.01 -2.07 8.17
C ILE A 523 -18.59 -1.62 6.77
N ASN A 524 -17.31 -1.74 6.48
CA ASN A 524 -16.74 -1.56 5.15
C ASN A 524 -15.96 -2.84 4.79
N LEU A 525 -16.51 -3.63 3.87
CA LEU A 525 -15.92 -4.91 3.44
C LEU A 525 -14.89 -4.66 2.34
N ILE A 526 -13.61 -4.59 2.69
CA ILE A 526 -12.53 -4.23 1.76
C ILE A 526 -11.92 -5.48 1.11
N PRO A 527 -11.47 -5.42 -0.15
CA PRO A 527 -10.63 -6.49 -0.70
C PRO A 527 -9.21 -6.39 -0.11
N ASP A 528 -8.48 -7.51 -0.07
CA ASP A 528 -7.05 -7.49 0.28
C ASP A 528 -6.28 -6.66 -0.77
N PRO A 529 -5.54 -5.59 -0.38
CA PRO A 529 -4.73 -4.77 -1.28
C PRO A 529 -3.75 -5.58 -2.15
N SER A 530 -3.27 -6.73 -1.66
CA SER A 530 -2.34 -7.59 -2.42
C SER A 530 -2.96 -8.14 -3.71
N ASN A 531 -4.29 -8.19 -3.82
CA ASN A 531 -4.99 -8.60 -5.05
C ASN A 531 -4.76 -7.66 -6.24
N PHE A 532 -4.25 -6.46 -6.02
CA PHE A 532 -4.05 -5.43 -7.05
C PHE A 532 -2.57 -5.10 -7.26
N ASP A 533 -1.68 -5.79 -6.53
CA ASP A 533 -0.24 -5.61 -6.61
C ASP A 533 0.44 -6.99 -6.42
N LEU A 534 0.82 -7.60 -7.54
CA LEU A 534 1.46 -8.92 -7.56
C LEU A 534 2.79 -8.93 -6.81
N HIS A 535 3.54 -7.82 -6.81
CA HIS A 535 4.80 -7.73 -6.08
C HIS A 535 4.56 -7.69 -4.57
N LEU A 536 3.56 -6.92 -4.13
CA LEU A 536 3.09 -6.92 -2.75
C LEU A 536 2.64 -8.33 -2.31
N MET A 537 1.84 -9.01 -3.14
CA MET A 537 1.38 -10.37 -2.86
C MET A 537 2.54 -11.36 -2.69
N ARG A 538 3.49 -11.39 -3.64
CA ARG A 538 4.67 -12.26 -3.56
C ARG A 538 5.50 -11.97 -2.32
N ALA A 539 5.79 -10.70 -2.06
CA ALA A 539 6.58 -10.30 -0.89
C ALA A 539 5.89 -10.67 0.43
N MET A 540 4.57 -10.47 0.53
CA MET A 540 3.78 -10.89 1.67
C MET A 540 3.81 -12.42 1.86
N MET A 541 3.67 -13.19 0.78
CA MET A 541 3.73 -14.67 0.85
C MET A 541 5.10 -15.18 1.31
N ASP A 542 6.19 -14.55 0.85
CA ASP A 542 7.55 -14.88 1.28
C ASP A 542 7.74 -14.60 2.78
N MET A 543 7.27 -13.44 3.25
CA MET A 543 7.30 -13.07 4.66
C MET A 543 6.49 -14.03 5.53
N ALA A 544 5.25 -14.32 5.15
CA ALA A 544 4.40 -15.26 5.87
C ALA A 544 5.00 -16.67 5.90
N THR A 545 5.63 -17.11 4.80
CA THR A 545 6.33 -18.40 4.73
C THR A 545 7.55 -18.46 5.65
N SER A 546 8.30 -17.36 5.76
CA SER A 546 9.45 -17.26 6.68
C SER A 546 9.07 -17.33 8.16
N ARG A 547 7.82 -16.99 8.50
CA ARG A 547 7.26 -17.05 9.87
C ARG A 547 6.57 -18.38 10.21
N ARG A 548 6.61 -19.39 9.33
CA ARG A 548 6.04 -20.72 9.60
C ARG A 548 6.63 -21.29 10.90
N GLY A 549 5.76 -21.78 11.79
CA GLY A 549 6.15 -22.32 13.11
C GLY A 549 5.91 -21.36 14.28
N ALA A 550 5.28 -20.20 14.07
CA ALA A 550 4.79 -19.34 15.14
C ALA A 550 3.84 -20.11 16.10
N ILE A 551 3.86 -19.72 17.38
CA ILE A 551 3.03 -20.36 18.41
C ILE A 551 1.55 -20.10 18.09
N GLN A 552 0.81 -21.17 17.81
CA GLN A 552 -0.64 -21.11 17.67
C GLN A 552 -1.30 -21.35 19.03
N SER A 553 -2.28 -20.52 19.38
CA SER A 553 -3.08 -20.77 20.58
C SER A 553 -3.87 -22.08 20.42
N ARG A 554 -3.92 -22.85 21.51
CA ARG A 554 -4.77 -24.05 21.59
C ARG A 554 -6.24 -23.71 21.38
N LYS A 555 -6.70 -22.59 21.93
CA LYS A 555 -8.10 -22.13 21.80
C LYS A 555 -8.46 -21.89 20.33
N ASP A 556 -7.61 -21.15 19.62
CA ASP A 556 -7.79 -20.90 18.19
C ASP A 556 -7.72 -22.19 17.37
N SER A 557 -6.77 -23.08 17.70
CA SER A 557 -6.62 -24.38 17.04
C SER A 557 -7.88 -25.24 17.19
N GLU A 558 -8.45 -25.33 18.39
CA GLU A 558 -9.70 -26.07 18.66
C GLU A 558 -10.89 -25.45 17.89
N ALA A 559 -11.02 -24.13 17.91
CA ALA A 559 -12.08 -23.42 17.19
C ALA A 559 -12.00 -23.62 15.67
N TYR A 560 -10.81 -23.47 15.08
CA TYR A 560 -10.61 -23.61 13.63
C TYR A 560 -10.73 -25.07 13.19
N THR A 561 -10.27 -26.02 14.02
CA THR A 561 -10.47 -27.45 13.77
C THR A 561 -11.96 -27.79 13.73
N LYS A 562 -12.77 -27.23 14.63
CA LYS A 562 -14.23 -27.43 14.60
C LYS A 562 -14.85 -26.93 13.29
N LEU A 563 -14.49 -25.73 12.84
CA LEU A 563 -14.97 -25.18 11.56
C LEU A 563 -14.57 -26.07 10.37
N ALA A 564 -13.32 -26.54 10.36
CA ALA A 564 -12.80 -27.43 9.31
C ALA A 564 -13.50 -28.80 9.30
N ILE A 565 -13.78 -29.38 10.48
CA ILE A 565 -14.55 -30.63 10.60
C ILE A 565 -15.96 -30.43 10.06
N GLU A 566 -16.64 -29.36 10.44
CA GLU A 566 -17.97 -29.05 9.92
C GLU A 566 -17.97 -28.83 8.41
N ASP A 567 -16.96 -28.16 7.85
CA ASP A 567 -16.81 -27.99 6.40
C ASP A 567 -16.65 -29.33 5.69
N PHE A 568 -15.81 -30.20 6.26
CA PHE A 568 -15.64 -31.55 5.78
C PHE A 568 -16.96 -32.32 5.82
N LEU A 569 -17.67 -32.33 6.95
CA LEU A 569 -18.95 -33.03 7.11
C LEU A 569 -20.02 -32.51 6.14
N ASN A 570 -20.06 -31.20 5.90
CA ASN A 570 -20.97 -30.60 4.93
C ASN A 570 -20.63 -30.98 3.48
N SER A 571 -19.34 -31.01 3.12
CA SER A 571 -18.89 -31.33 1.76
C SER A 571 -19.07 -32.81 1.41
N ILE A 572 -18.78 -33.73 2.35
CA ILE A 572 -18.97 -35.18 2.11
C ILE A 572 -20.44 -35.54 1.94
N HIS A 573 -21.39 -34.66 2.30
CA HIS A 573 -22.81 -34.91 2.02
C HIS A 573 -23.09 -35.11 0.53
N MET A 574 -22.28 -34.52 -0.36
CA MET A 574 -22.38 -34.68 -1.81
C MET A 574 -21.91 -36.05 -2.31
N MET A 575 -21.15 -36.80 -1.51
CA MET A 575 -20.50 -38.04 -1.93
C MET A 575 -21.43 -39.26 -1.84
N PRO A 576 -21.12 -40.36 -2.56
CA PRO A 576 -21.80 -41.64 -2.37
C PRO A 576 -21.71 -42.17 -0.94
N ARG A 577 -22.74 -42.86 -0.46
CA ARG A 577 -22.85 -43.31 0.94
C ARG A 577 -21.65 -44.12 1.43
N ASP A 578 -21.13 -45.02 0.59
CA ASP A 578 -19.96 -45.84 0.91
C ASP A 578 -18.70 -45.00 1.08
N VAL A 579 -18.53 -43.95 0.27
CA VAL A 579 -17.43 -42.98 0.41
C VAL A 579 -17.57 -42.23 1.73
N LYS A 580 -18.77 -41.76 2.09
CA LYS A 580 -19.01 -41.07 3.37
C LYS A 580 -18.61 -41.93 4.57
N ILE A 581 -19.02 -43.20 4.57
CA ILE A 581 -18.67 -44.15 5.64
C ILE A 581 -17.16 -44.36 5.68
N ARG A 582 -16.52 -44.61 4.53
CA ARG A 582 -15.06 -44.77 4.45
C ARG A 582 -14.32 -43.55 5.00
N SER A 583 -14.72 -42.34 4.65
CA SER A 583 -14.13 -41.09 5.16
C SER A 583 -14.20 -40.97 6.68
N LEU A 584 -15.36 -41.27 7.30
CA LEU A 584 -15.49 -41.24 8.76
C LEU A 584 -14.61 -42.31 9.45
N VAL A 585 -14.47 -43.48 8.83
CA VAL A 585 -13.62 -44.56 9.36
C VAL A 585 -12.13 -44.21 9.20
N SER A 586 -11.70 -43.75 8.03
CA SER A 586 -10.28 -43.48 7.75
C SER A 586 -9.77 -42.20 8.42
N ASP A 587 -10.54 -41.12 8.32
CA ASP A 587 -10.05 -39.78 8.64
C ASP A 587 -10.31 -39.44 10.11
N PHE A 588 -11.35 -40.03 10.72
CA PHE A 588 -11.73 -39.82 12.12
C PHE A 588 -11.55 -41.06 13.00
N GLY A 589 -11.13 -42.20 12.44
CA GLY A 589 -10.94 -43.44 13.21
C GLY A 589 -12.24 -44.01 13.80
N MET A 590 -13.40 -43.66 13.23
CA MET A 590 -14.69 -44.08 13.78
C MET A 590 -14.96 -45.56 13.50
N PRO A 591 -15.53 -46.33 14.46
CA PRO A 591 -16.06 -47.66 14.18
C PRO A 591 -17.14 -47.63 13.09
N GLU A 592 -17.12 -48.60 12.17
CA GLU A 592 -18.00 -48.63 10.99
C GLU A 592 -19.50 -48.53 11.35
N ASN A 593 -19.94 -49.24 12.39
CA ASN A 593 -21.31 -49.17 12.87
C ASN A 593 -21.72 -47.76 13.35
N LEU A 594 -20.81 -47.05 14.03
CA LEU A 594 -21.04 -45.66 14.45
C LEU A 594 -20.96 -44.69 13.28
N ALA A 595 -20.09 -44.93 12.31
CA ALA A 595 -20.02 -44.16 11.07
C ALA A 595 -21.36 -44.25 10.31
N VAL A 596 -21.93 -45.45 10.15
CA VAL A 596 -23.24 -45.66 9.52
C VAL A 596 -24.34 -44.86 10.24
N GLN A 597 -24.44 -44.96 11.56
CA GLN A 597 -25.43 -44.21 12.35
C GLN A 597 -25.25 -42.69 12.25
N SER A 598 -24.00 -42.23 12.20
CA SER A 598 -23.67 -40.81 12.06
C SER A 598 -24.08 -40.28 10.69
N ILE A 599 -23.87 -41.05 9.62
CA ILE A 599 -24.34 -40.67 8.27
C ILE A 599 -25.87 -40.60 8.21
N ASP A 600 -26.59 -41.52 8.85
CA ASP A 600 -28.05 -41.45 8.92
C ASP A 600 -28.53 -40.19 9.65
N THR A 601 -27.87 -39.84 10.75
CA THR A 601 -28.15 -38.62 11.50
C THR A 601 -27.84 -37.35 10.69
N LEU A 602 -26.70 -37.31 10.00
CA LEU A 602 -26.32 -36.19 9.14
C LEU A 602 -27.30 -36.00 7.99
N ASN A 603 -27.74 -37.10 7.35
CA ASN A 603 -28.73 -37.03 6.28
C ASN A 603 -30.08 -36.54 6.78
N ALA A 604 -30.53 -36.99 7.96
CA ALA A 604 -31.78 -36.55 8.55
C ALA A 604 -31.80 -35.04 8.89
N ASN A 605 -30.63 -34.44 9.14
CA ASN A 605 -30.49 -33.03 9.51
C ASN A 605 -29.91 -32.15 8.38
N ALA A 606 -29.69 -32.69 7.18
CA ALA A 606 -29.01 -31.99 6.09
C ALA A 606 -29.74 -30.69 5.65
N GLU A 607 -31.06 -30.69 5.69
CA GLU A 607 -31.84 -29.50 5.33
C GLU A 607 -31.76 -28.40 6.39
N ALA A 608 -31.54 -28.74 7.66
CA ALA A 608 -31.43 -27.78 8.75
C ALA A 608 -30.09 -27.03 8.76
N SER A 609 -29.03 -27.63 8.22
CA SER A 609 -27.72 -26.98 8.10
C SER A 609 -27.67 -26.08 6.86
N PRO A 610 -27.42 -24.76 7.01
CA PRO A 610 -27.43 -23.82 5.89
C PRO A 610 -26.26 -24.01 4.92
N LEU A 611 -25.20 -24.72 5.31
CA LEU A 611 -24.03 -24.95 4.44
C LEU A 611 -24.00 -26.36 3.84
N THR A 612 -24.86 -27.29 4.25
CA THR A 612 -24.88 -28.62 3.65
C THR A 612 -25.37 -28.55 2.21
N MET A 613 -24.52 -28.95 1.26
CA MET A 613 -24.85 -28.99 -0.16
C MET A 613 -25.77 -30.19 -0.45
N LEU A 614 -26.97 -29.95 -1.00
CA LEU A 614 -28.02 -30.97 -1.17
C LEU A 614 -28.03 -31.57 -2.58
N GLN A 615 -26.90 -31.52 -3.28
CA GLN A 615 -26.70 -32.12 -4.58
C GLN A 615 -25.62 -33.21 -4.51
N PRO A 616 -25.76 -34.31 -5.25
CA PRO A 616 -24.68 -35.26 -5.43
C PRO A 616 -23.56 -34.64 -6.29
N ILE A 617 -22.33 -35.12 -6.10
CA ILE A 617 -21.22 -34.87 -7.02
C ILE A 617 -21.12 -35.99 -8.05
N GLU A 618 -20.74 -35.66 -9.30
CA GLU A 618 -20.51 -36.67 -10.33
C GLU A 618 -19.29 -37.54 -10.00
N SER A 619 -19.37 -38.84 -10.30
CA SER A 619 -18.30 -39.80 -10.04
C SER A 619 -17.07 -39.50 -10.91
N GLY A 620 -15.94 -39.10 -10.31
CA GLY A 620 -14.70 -38.78 -11.04
C GLY A 620 -13.69 -37.98 -10.20
N ASP A 621 -12.79 -37.26 -10.85
CA ASP A 621 -11.67 -36.46 -10.29
C ASP A 621 -12.14 -35.14 -9.61
N GLY A 622 -13.28 -35.21 -8.91
CA GLY A 622 -14.06 -34.07 -8.43
C GLY A 622 -13.91 -33.79 -6.93
N GLY A 623 -12.73 -33.34 -6.49
CA GLY A 623 -12.58 -32.76 -5.15
C GLY A 623 -13.36 -31.44 -5.01
N GLN A 624 -13.79 -31.11 -3.79
CA GLN A 624 -14.31 -29.78 -3.47
C GLN A 624 -13.20 -28.92 -2.86
N LEU A 625 -13.09 -27.67 -3.30
CA LEU A 625 -12.30 -26.68 -2.59
C LEU A 625 -13.01 -26.29 -1.30
N MET A 626 -12.24 -26.25 -0.20
CA MET A 626 -12.68 -25.77 1.09
C MET A 626 -11.63 -24.81 1.62
N GLN A 627 -11.93 -23.51 1.59
CA GLN A 627 -11.03 -22.48 2.07
C GLN A 627 -11.41 -22.08 3.50
N PHE A 628 -10.41 -22.10 4.36
CA PHE A 628 -10.42 -21.39 5.63
C PHE A 628 -9.76 -20.03 5.45
N SER A 629 -10.37 -18.98 5.99
CA SER A 629 -9.85 -17.61 5.89
C SER A 629 -9.72 -17.00 7.28
N MET A 630 -8.48 -16.64 7.65
CA MET A 630 -8.18 -15.77 8.79
C MET A 630 -7.38 -14.59 8.26
N SER A 631 -8.07 -13.47 8.08
CA SER A 631 -7.61 -12.36 7.24
C SER A 631 -7.96 -11.01 7.87
N PRO A 632 -7.16 -9.96 7.64
CA PRO A 632 -5.84 -10.01 7.02
C PRO A 632 -4.85 -10.80 7.89
N ASN A 633 -3.79 -11.36 7.29
CA ASN A 633 -2.66 -11.90 8.05
C ASN A 633 -1.88 -10.76 8.75
N TYR A 634 -0.85 -11.09 9.55
CA TYR A 634 -0.12 -10.07 10.32
C TYR A 634 0.56 -8.99 9.46
N GLU A 635 1.13 -9.33 8.31
CA GLU A 635 1.76 -8.34 7.43
C GLU A 635 0.71 -7.39 6.86
N MET A 636 -0.37 -7.96 6.32
CA MET A 636 -1.43 -7.18 5.67
C MET A 636 -2.31 -6.44 6.67
N SER A 637 -2.38 -6.88 7.93
CA SER A 637 -3.08 -6.16 8.98
C SER A 637 -2.34 -4.89 9.36
N LEU A 638 -1.02 -4.95 9.56
CA LEU A 638 -0.19 -3.76 9.80
C LEU A 638 -0.22 -2.84 8.57
N PHE A 639 0.01 -3.38 7.37
CA PHE A 639 -0.02 -2.63 6.12
C PHE A 639 -1.33 -1.87 5.93
N THR A 640 -2.47 -2.58 6.00
CA THR A 640 -3.79 -2.00 5.74
C THR A 640 -4.21 -1.05 6.85
N ALA A 641 -3.87 -1.34 8.12
CA ALA A 641 -4.13 -0.43 9.23
C ALA A 641 -3.36 0.89 9.06
N GLN A 642 -2.11 0.86 8.60
CA GLN A 642 -1.30 2.06 8.35
C GLN A 642 -1.78 2.87 7.16
N VAL A 643 -2.21 2.21 6.07
CA VAL A 643 -2.83 2.89 4.91
C VAL A 643 -4.12 3.60 5.31
N THR A 644 -4.92 2.98 6.18
CA THR A 644 -6.27 3.46 6.53
C THR A 644 -6.34 4.26 7.81
N GLY A 645 -5.23 4.42 8.53
CA GLY A 645 -5.20 5.00 9.87
C GLY A 645 -6.13 4.27 10.84
N SER A 646 -6.12 2.94 10.83
CA SER A 646 -6.96 2.10 11.69
C SER A 646 -6.21 1.59 12.92
N VAL A 647 -6.92 1.39 14.02
CA VAL A 647 -6.50 0.43 15.06
C VAL A 647 -6.74 -0.99 14.56
N ILE A 648 -6.09 -1.98 15.14
CA ILE A 648 -6.38 -3.39 14.84
C ILE A 648 -7.24 -3.96 15.96
N VAL A 649 -8.27 -4.73 15.60
CA VAL A 649 -9.09 -5.49 16.55
C VAL A 649 -9.10 -6.97 16.17
N THR A 650 -8.93 -7.86 17.14
CA THR A 650 -8.89 -9.30 16.93
C THR A 650 -9.51 -10.06 18.10
N ASP A 651 -10.13 -11.18 17.79
CA ASP A 651 -10.60 -12.19 18.73
C ASP A 651 -9.67 -13.42 18.78
N SER A 652 -8.68 -13.48 17.88
CA SER A 652 -7.69 -14.56 17.81
C SER A 652 -6.55 -14.33 18.79
N GLU A 653 -6.34 -15.29 19.68
CA GLU A 653 -5.23 -15.24 20.63
C GLU A 653 -3.88 -15.41 19.92
N SER A 654 -3.84 -16.17 18.83
CA SER A 654 -2.65 -16.33 17.99
C SER A 654 -2.24 -15.00 17.36
N ARG A 655 -3.18 -14.23 16.80
CA ARG A 655 -2.93 -12.87 16.28
C ARG A 655 -2.47 -11.92 17.38
N TRP A 656 -3.10 -11.97 18.55
CA TRP A 656 -2.69 -11.17 19.69
C TRP A 656 -1.22 -11.41 20.08
N LEU A 657 -0.78 -12.67 20.17
CA LEU A 657 0.60 -13.03 20.48
C LEU A 657 1.59 -12.49 19.44
N GLU A 658 1.24 -12.51 18.16
CA GLU A 658 2.07 -11.94 17.10
C GLU A 658 2.24 -10.43 17.25
N TYR A 659 1.17 -9.69 17.54
CA TYR A 659 1.27 -8.24 17.75
C TYR A 659 2.04 -7.88 19.03
N GLN A 660 1.96 -8.70 20.07
CA GLN A 660 2.79 -8.51 21.28
C GLN A 660 4.29 -8.60 20.97
N ALA A 661 4.69 -9.45 20.02
CA ALA A 661 6.07 -9.58 19.59
C ALA A 661 6.54 -8.37 18.75
N ALA A 662 5.64 -7.74 18.00
CA ALA A 662 5.90 -6.65 17.06
C ALA A 662 5.89 -5.23 17.66
N GLN A 663 5.72 -5.11 18.98
CA GLN A 663 5.69 -3.81 19.65
C GLN A 663 7.04 -3.09 19.52
N HIS A 664 6.98 -1.77 19.36
CA HIS A 664 8.18 -0.94 19.46
C HIS A 664 8.83 -1.11 20.85
N ARG A 665 10.17 -1.23 20.84
CA ARG A 665 10.97 -1.48 22.05
C ARG A 665 12.18 -0.59 22.05
N GLN A 666 12.40 0.11 23.15
CA GLN A 666 13.65 0.83 23.41
C GLN A 666 14.53 -0.03 24.31
N ALA A 667 15.76 -0.28 23.88
CA ALA A 667 16.70 -1.16 24.58
C ALA A 667 16.11 -2.55 24.94
N GLY A 668 15.23 -3.09 24.07
CA GLY A 668 14.57 -4.39 24.26
C GLY A 668 13.32 -4.38 25.14
N VAL A 669 12.91 -3.21 25.67
CA VAL A 669 11.76 -3.05 26.55
C VAL A 669 10.67 -2.20 25.90
N ALA A 670 9.41 -2.66 25.97
CA ALA A 670 8.25 -1.87 25.55
C ALA A 670 7.79 -0.98 26.71
N SER A 671 7.54 0.30 26.42
CA SER A 671 6.97 1.27 27.35
C SER A 671 5.48 1.48 27.06
N TYR A 672 4.66 1.78 28.06
CA TYR A 672 3.21 1.97 27.90
C TYR A 672 2.74 3.27 28.58
N PRO A 673 2.94 4.44 27.94
CA PRO A 673 2.68 5.75 28.56
C PRO A 673 1.21 5.97 28.93
N TRP A 674 0.29 5.33 28.21
CA TRP A 674 -1.17 5.49 28.41
C TRP A 674 -1.80 4.35 29.24
N ASN A 675 -0.99 3.52 29.91
CA ASN A 675 -1.49 2.33 30.61
C ASN A 675 -2.46 2.64 31.77
N GLU A 676 -2.42 3.85 32.33
CA GLU A 676 -3.40 4.30 33.35
C GLU A 676 -4.85 4.30 32.84
N ILE A 677 -5.04 4.46 31.53
CA ILE A 677 -6.33 4.41 30.84
C ILE A 677 -6.56 2.99 30.31
N TYR A 678 -5.64 2.51 29.47
CA TYR A 678 -5.84 1.26 28.73
C TYR A 678 -5.78 0.02 29.63
N GLY A 679 -5.04 0.06 30.74
CA GLY A 679 -5.03 -1.01 31.74
C GLY A 679 -6.36 -1.15 32.51
N LYS A 680 -7.21 -0.10 32.51
CA LYS A 680 -8.55 -0.13 33.11
C LYS A 680 -9.64 -0.57 32.13
N LEU A 681 -9.40 -0.48 30.82
CA LEU A 681 -10.33 -0.91 29.77
C LEU A 681 -10.32 -2.44 29.61
N VAL A 682 -10.84 -3.13 30.62
CA VAL A 682 -10.82 -4.61 30.70
C VAL A 682 -12.05 -5.27 30.10
N ARG A 683 -13.07 -4.50 29.70
CA ARG A 683 -14.34 -4.99 29.16
C ARG A 683 -14.92 -4.04 28.12
N VAL A 684 -15.62 -4.59 27.13
CA VAL A 684 -16.33 -3.83 26.09
C VAL A 684 -17.70 -4.46 25.83
N PRO A 685 -18.75 -3.67 25.56
CA PRO A 685 -20.08 -4.21 25.28
C PRO A 685 -20.17 -4.75 23.84
N MET A 686 -20.86 -5.87 23.67
CA MET A 686 -21.09 -6.53 22.38
C MET A 686 -22.52 -6.30 21.89
N ASP A 687 -22.67 -5.67 20.73
CA ASP A 687 -23.97 -5.20 20.23
C ASP A 687 -24.70 -6.25 19.37
N TYR A 688 -25.15 -7.34 19.98
CA TYR A 688 -25.89 -8.39 19.27
C TYR A 688 -27.26 -7.91 18.74
N ARG A 689 -27.87 -6.90 19.37
CA ARG A 689 -29.11 -6.28 18.88
C ARG A 689 -28.94 -5.56 17.54
N MET A 690 -27.74 -5.02 17.27
CA MET A 690 -27.41 -4.47 15.96
C MET A 690 -27.59 -5.50 14.85
N LEU A 691 -27.38 -6.79 15.14
CA LEU A 691 -27.46 -7.84 14.14
C LEU A 691 -28.88 -8.05 13.63
N GLU A 692 -29.87 -7.75 14.47
CA GLU A 692 -31.30 -7.86 14.13
C GLU A 692 -31.84 -6.55 13.52
N LEU A 693 -31.40 -5.40 14.05
CA LEU A 693 -31.97 -4.09 13.72
C LEU A 693 -31.18 -3.30 12.67
N TYR A 694 -29.94 -3.68 12.40
CA TYR A 694 -29.00 -2.97 11.52
C TYR A 694 -28.83 -1.48 11.86
N VAL A 695 -28.88 -1.17 13.15
CA VAL A 695 -28.64 0.17 13.71
C VAL A 695 -27.81 0.01 14.97
N LYS A 696 -26.79 0.87 15.14
CA LYS A 696 -25.95 0.88 16.35
C LYS A 696 -26.80 1.18 17.58
N SER A 697 -26.74 0.31 18.58
CA SER A 697 -27.38 0.51 19.87
C SER A 697 -26.86 1.78 20.55
N GLN A 698 -27.72 2.38 21.38
CA GLN A 698 -27.46 3.63 22.08
C GLN A 698 -26.97 3.38 23.53
N GLN A 699 -27.01 4.41 24.38
CA GLN A 699 -26.66 4.32 25.79
C GLN A 699 -25.20 3.91 26.03
N HIS A 700 -24.96 2.77 26.67
CA HIS A 700 -23.62 2.32 27.07
C HIS A 700 -22.72 2.06 25.86
N PHE A 701 -23.25 1.63 24.70
CA PHE A 701 -22.48 1.55 23.46
C PHE A 701 -21.98 2.91 22.96
N THR A 702 -22.83 3.94 23.00
CA THR A 702 -22.44 5.31 22.65
C THR A 702 -21.39 5.84 23.63
N THR A 703 -21.56 5.58 24.93
CA THR A 703 -20.59 5.97 25.96
C THR A 703 -19.24 5.27 25.75
N SER A 704 -19.21 3.95 25.52
CA SER A 704 -17.99 3.20 25.24
C SER A 704 -17.27 3.73 24.01
N ARG A 705 -17.98 3.89 22.89
CA ARG A 705 -17.41 4.45 21.65
C ARG A 705 -16.83 5.84 21.86
N SER A 706 -17.53 6.74 22.56
CA SER A 706 -17.01 8.08 22.85
C SER A 706 -15.76 8.07 23.74
N ILE A 707 -15.70 7.18 24.73
CA ILE A 707 -14.51 7.02 25.59
C ILE A 707 -13.33 6.48 24.79
N LEU A 708 -13.55 5.46 23.95
CA LEU A 708 -12.51 4.90 23.09
C LEU A 708 -12.02 5.92 22.06
N GLU A 709 -12.91 6.71 21.47
CA GLU A 709 -12.57 7.82 20.56
C GLU A 709 -11.74 8.92 21.26
N LEU A 710 -12.03 9.22 22.53
CA LEU A 710 -11.24 10.17 23.32
C LEU A 710 -9.87 9.60 23.65
N ALA A 711 -9.79 8.34 24.07
CA ALA A 711 -8.52 7.66 24.33
C ALA A 711 -7.62 7.65 23.09
N ASP A 712 -8.20 7.31 21.94
CA ASP A 712 -7.50 7.29 20.65
C ASP A 712 -6.91 8.65 20.27
N LYS A 713 -7.68 9.73 20.50
CA LYS A 713 -7.23 11.09 20.25
C LYS A 713 -6.03 11.49 21.09
N LEU A 714 -5.96 11.05 22.35
CA LEU A 714 -4.80 11.31 23.21
C LEU A 714 -3.54 10.65 22.65
N VAL A 715 -3.66 9.43 22.13
CA VAL A 715 -2.53 8.73 21.48
C VAL A 715 -2.13 9.44 20.19
N LEU A 716 -3.09 9.85 19.35
CA LEU A 716 -2.83 10.57 18.11
C LEU A 716 -2.15 11.93 18.34
N SER A 717 -2.46 12.62 19.44
CA SER A 717 -1.82 13.89 19.80
C SER A 717 -0.55 13.74 20.65
N ASP A 718 -0.10 12.50 20.90
CA ASP A 718 0.99 12.16 21.84
C ASP A 718 0.83 12.87 23.21
N GLU A 719 -0.40 12.95 23.69
CA GLU A 719 -0.73 13.66 24.94
C GLU A 719 -0.41 12.77 26.14
N ARG A 720 0.42 13.28 27.04
CA ARG A 720 0.95 12.57 28.21
C ARG A 720 0.65 13.31 29.53
N ASN A 721 -0.17 14.35 29.50
CA ASN A 721 -0.52 15.15 30.68
C ASN A 721 -1.33 14.32 31.70
N PRO A 722 -0.81 14.10 32.93
CA PRO A 722 -1.48 13.27 33.92
C PRO A 722 -2.91 13.71 34.23
N LYS A 723 -3.22 15.01 34.26
CA LYS A 723 -4.59 15.49 34.54
C LYS A 723 -5.59 15.09 33.46
N GLN A 724 -5.16 15.08 32.20
CA GLN A 724 -6.04 14.65 31.10
C GLN A 724 -6.25 13.14 31.14
N LEU A 725 -5.20 12.38 31.48
CA LEU A 725 -5.27 10.93 31.66
C LEU A 725 -6.19 10.57 32.82
N ASP A 726 -6.06 11.23 33.97
CA ASP A 726 -6.90 11.07 35.16
C ASP A 726 -8.39 11.31 34.86
N ASN A 727 -8.71 12.41 34.17
CA ASN A 727 -10.10 12.74 33.81
C ASN A 727 -10.75 11.65 32.95
N LEU A 728 -10.00 11.05 32.02
CA LEU A 728 -10.49 9.96 31.20
C LEU A 728 -10.54 8.64 31.98
N SER A 729 -9.61 8.42 32.91
CA SER A 729 -9.60 7.32 33.85
C SER A 729 -10.90 7.26 34.67
N ASP A 730 -11.37 8.41 35.18
CA ASP A 730 -12.64 8.53 35.94
C ASP A 730 -13.89 8.23 35.08
N LEU A 731 -13.84 8.53 33.78
CA LEU A 731 -14.91 8.15 32.85
C LEU A 731 -14.93 6.64 32.62
N ILE A 732 -13.76 6.02 32.52
CA ILE A 732 -13.60 4.57 32.36
C ILE A 732 -14.08 3.83 33.60
N ASP A 733 -13.76 4.31 34.80
CA ASP A 733 -14.23 3.68 36.04
C ASP A 733 -15.76 3.68 36.13
N ARG A 734 -16.41 4.78 35.73
CA ARG A 734 -17.87 4.85 35.64
C ARG A 734 -18.44 3.90 34.59
N LEU A 735 -17.78 3.78 33.43
CA LEU A 735 -18.19 2.83 32.39
C LEU A 735 -18.07 1.38 32.90
N ASN A 736 -16.95 1.03 33.52
CA ASN A 736 -16.70 -0.30 34.05
C ASN A 736 -17.72 -0.72 35.10
N ASN A 737 -18.11 0.20 35.99
CA ASN A 737 -19.18 -0.06 36.95
C ASN A 737 -20.49 -0.38 36.26
N LYS A 738 -20.90 0.44 35.27
CA LYS A 738 -22.13 0.22 34.50
C LYS A 738 -22.11 -1.09 33.72
N LEU A 739 -20.99 -1.43 33.09
CA LEU A 739 -20.85 -2.70 32.38
C LEU A 739 -20.80 -3.88 33.35
N GLY A 740 -20.23 -3.69 34.54
CA GLY A 740 -20.23 -4.70 35.61
C GLY A 740 -21.63 -4.98 36.16
N GLU A 741 -22.49 -3.96 36.28
CA GLU A 741 -23.90 -4.15 36.64
C GLU A 741 -24.63 -5.03 35.62
N ILE A 742 -24.36 -4.82 34.32
CA ILE A 742 -24.90 -5.65 33.22
C ILE A 742 -24.42 -7.10 33.33
N ASP A 743 -23.14 -7.34 33.62
CA ASP A 743 -22.61 -8.70 33.76
C ASP A 743 -23.23 -9.48 34.93
N THR A 744 -23.70 -8.78 35.97
CA THR A 744 -24.32 -9.38 37.16
C THR A 744 -25.83 -9.53 37.07
N ASP A 745 -26.45 -8.94 36.05
CA ASP A 745 -27.88 -9.01 35.83
C ASP A 745 -28.21 -10.20 34.91
N GLU A 746 -28.76 -11.28 35.49
CA GLU A 746 -29.15 -12.48 34.76
C GLU A 746 -30.26 -12.23 33.72
N GLU A 747 -30.99 -11.11 33.82
CA GLU A 747 -32.02 -10.69 32.87
C GLU A 747 -31.49 -9.72 31.80
N ALA A 748 -30.20 -9.37 31.82
CA ALA A 748 -29.63 -8.42 30.88
C ALA A 748 -29.65 -8.94 29.44
N GLU A 749 -30.23 -8.14 28.54
CA GLU A 749 -30.26 -8.41 27.09
C GLU A 749 -28.88 -8.23 26.40
N PHE A 750 -27.83 -7.83 27.12
CA PHE A 750 -26.53 -7.44 26.55
C PHE A 750 -25.38 -8.20 27.21
N VAL A 751 -24.37 -8.55 26.42
CA VAL A 751 -23.19 -9.30 26.87
C VAL A 751 -21.94 -8.43 26.73
N ASN A 752 -21.03 -8.49 27.69
CA ASN A 752 -19.71 -7.86 27.58
C ASN A 752 -18.63 -8.89 27.20
N GLY A 753 -17.69 -8.45 26.34
CA GLY A 753 -16.45 -9.17 26.05
C GLY A 753 -15.32 -8.71 26.96
N ASP A 754 -14.44 -9.63 27.34
CA ASP A 754 -13.17 -9.29 27.97
C ASP A 754 -12.27 -8.58 26.96
N CYS A 755 -11.65 -7.49 27.37
CA CYS A 755 -10.81 -6.67 26.50
C CYS A 755 -9.39 -6.55 27.06
N LYS A 756 -8.40 -6.68 26.17
CA LYS A 756 -7.00 -6.32 26.43
C LYS A 756 -6.53 -5.41 25.32
N ILE A 757 -5.77 -4.36 25.65
CA ILE A 757 -5.35 -3.36 24.68
C ILE A 757 -3.84 -3.15 24.77
N LEU A 758 -3.15 -3.19 23.64
CA LEU A 758 -1.73 -2.79 23.53
C LEU A 758 -1.66 -1.39 22.97
N VAL A 759 -0.97 -0.50 23.70
CA VAL A 759 -0.65 0.86 23.25
C VAL A 759 0.80 1.18 23.65
N PRO A 760 1.78 0.57 22.96
CA PRO A 760 3.19 0.81 23.26
C PRO A 760 3.64 2.22 22.81
N ASP A 761 4.60 2.81 23.53
CA ASP A 761 5.28 4.03 23.09
C ASP A 761 5.97 3.76 21.74
N GLY A 762 5.74 4.61 20.73
CA GLY A 762 6.20 4.36 19.36
C GLY A 762 5.36 3.36 18.55
N GLY A 763 4.25 2.84 19.09
CA GLY A 763 3.29 2.00 18.37
C GLY A 763 3.78 0.60 18.00
N VAL A 764 3.05 -0.06 17.09
CA VAL A 764 3.38 -1.37 16.52
C VAL A 764 3.80 -1.16 15.06
N ASN A 765 4.99 -1.62 14.70
CA ASN A 765 5.54 -1.47 13.36
C ASN A 765 6.51 -2.61 13.03
N ASP A 766 6.71 -2.84 11.73
CA ASP A 766 7.65 -3.82 11.20
C ASP A 766 8.35 -3.21 9.98
N ASN A 767 9.70 -3.22 9.96
CA ASN A 767 10.47 -2.62 8.88
C ASN A 767 10.19 -3.28 7.52
N ASN A 768 9.89 -4.57 7.48
CA ASN A 768 9.53 -5.22 6.23
C ASN A 768 8.16 -4.74 5.74
N VAL A 769 7.19 -4.52 6.63
CA VAL A 769 5.90 -3.91 6.28
C VAL A 769 6.08 -2.45 5.85
N GLN A 770 6.95 -1.67 6.50
CA GLN A 770 7.30 -0.32 6.04
C GLN A 770 7.85 -0.33 4.62
N ARG A 771 8.74 -1.28 4.30
CA ARG A 771 9.26 -1.45 2.95
C ARG A 771 8.15 -1.72 1.93
N LEU A 772 7.15 -2.54 2.28
CA LEU A 772 5.98 -2.77 1.43
C LEU A 772 5.19 -1.48 1.19
N LEU A 773 4.96 -0.68 2.23
CA LEU A 773 4.27 0.62 2.13
C LEU A 773 5.04 1.60 1.23
N VAL A 774 6.37 1.69 1.37
CA VAL A 774 7.23 2.53 0.53
C VAL A 774 7.14 2.13 -0.94
N ARG A 775 7.13 0.83 -1.21
CA ARG A 775 7.03 0.27 -2.57
C ARG A 775 5.61 0.31 -3.15
N SER A 776 4.61 0.55 -2.33
CA SER A 776 3.22 0.62 -2.76
C SER A 776 2.92 1.90 -3.56
N GLY A 777 1.75 1.93 -4.19
CA GLY A 777 1.18 3.14 -4.78
C GLY A 777 0.61 4.13 -3.77
N CYS A 778 0.60 3.81 -2.47
CA CYS A 778 0.03 4.67 -1.43
C CYS A 778 0.98 5.83 -1.08
N LEU A 779 0.56 7.07 -1.34
CA LEU A 779 1.38 8.25 -1.07
C LEU A 779 1.43 8.67 0.41
N LYS A 780 0.35 8.39 1.16
CA LYS A 780 0.21 8.82 2.55
C LYS A 780 -0.33 7.67 3.39
N TYR A 781 0.46 7.28 4.37
CA TYR A 781 0.16 6.23 5.34
C TYR A 781 0.81 6.60 6.69
N ASP A 782 0.30 6.04 7.76
CA ASP A 782 0.89 6.18 9.09
C ASP A 782 2.16 5.32 9.20
N ASP A 783 3.16 5.77 9.96
CA ASP A 783 4.43 5.05 10.17
C ASP A 783 4.31 3.85 11.13
N LYS A 784 3.19 3.76 11.85
CA LYS A 784 2.90 2.72 12.84
C LYS A 784 1.41 2.50 13.04
N VAL A 785 1.05 1.32 13.55
CA VAL A 785 -0.28 1.06 14.13
C VAL A 785 -0.27 1.50 15.59
N ARG A 786 -1.20 2.38 15.95
CA ARG A 786 -1.24 3.01 17.28
C ARG A 786 -1.63 2.07 18.42
N SER A 787 -2.58 1.16 18.17
CA SER A 787 -3.09 0.27 19.21
C SER A 787 -3.73 -1.00 18.66
N ILE A 788 -3.68 -2.06 19.46
CA ILE A 788 -4.24 -3.38 19.16
C ILE A 788 -5.25 -3.75 20.25
N TYR A 789 -6.46 -4.11 19.86
CA TYR A 789 -7.54 -4.53 20.74
C TYR A 789 -7.75 -6.04 20.61
N TYR A 790 -7.53 -6.79 21.69
CA TYR A 790 -7.94 -8.18 21.79
C TYR A 790 -9.26 -8.25 22.55
N VAL A 791 -10.28 -8.79 21.90
CA VAL A 791 -11.63 -8.94 22.47
C VAL A 791 -11.96 -10.42 22.52
N ASN A 792 -12.10 -10.94 23.73
CA ASN A 792 -12.47 -12.32 23.97
C ASN A 792 -13.90 -12.41 24.50
N LEU A 793 -14.72 -13.27 23.92
CA LEU A 793 -16.03 -13.58 24.47
C LEU A 793 -15.88 -14.54 25.65
N LYS A 794 -16.61 -14.26 26.73
CA LYS A 794 -16.95 -15.27 27.73
C LYS A 794 -18.09 -16.10 27.14
N MET A 795 -17.74 -17.15 26.39
CA MET A 795 -18.72 -18.14 25.95
C MET A 795 -19.03 -19.13 27.06
#